data_AF-A0A2E4W8L6-F1
#
_entry.id   AF-A0A2E4W8L6-F1
#
_cell.length_a   1.000
_cell.length_b   1.000
_cell.length_c   1.000
_cell.angle_alpha   90.00
_cell.angle_beta   90.00
_cell.angle_gamma   90.00
#
_symmetry.space_group_name_H-M   'P 1'
#
loop_
_entity.id
_entity.type
_entity.pdbx_description
1 polymer ?
#
loop_
_entity_poly.entity_id
_entity_poly.type
_entity_poly.pdbx_seq_one_letter_code
_entity_poly.pdbx_strand_id
1 'polypeptide(L)'
;MAEIFDHIFWWEAEEDLHNVIHKYVKVLREEQTDFYNDLNTHLGLYGGRPVSSIEQTFSYSTSRPRLTFNIIHSLCQAATSKIAKHRPGISFLTTGGDWSQRRRAKDLDKFIQGQIYATKAYEVAQKAFLDACIMGTGIIKAFVQDGEVHLERTPLVEMTLDTAESGASQPRQLFQTKVVSRHVLANQFPEHKESILGQEKDEDDNADNDDGGRFTDMVTCHESWHLPSGRGASDGRHVISIASATLLDESYSEDYFPFIFIRWTDSPVSFWGNGLAREVKGIQVEINKLLSQIQQQMHLATPKVFIEEGSKIVQAHLNNKVWGAIRYRGTPPQFFVPRAVSGEMFQHLDRLINQAYEMTGISQLSAQSKKPVGLDSGRALREFSDIESERFMVVGQSYEASFVEISRQIIDLVKSAGKKFTSISFSEDDGVEHIVWGDVKLEEDQYVMRIQPIGSLPQTPAAKLASITEMHMNGMFTKEEAMQLLDFPDLEQANKMANSHIELLDKTIDDIIDKGKYASPEPFMNLKLGLQRFQMAYNLAKMEGAPEKRLSLLRQWINQAAEMMGIITQPPPELTQGALPPGPPLGPEGTIPGGGSPLPPEMAPPGGGLPPEGLPPGLSLGPPPGPPGLPPGLPPGLPPGPPAI
;
A
#
# COMPACT_ATOMS: atom_id res chain seq x y z
N MET A 1 45.75 9.51 14.20
CA MET A 1 44.29 9.52 14.42
C MET A 1 43.94 10.18 15.76
N ALA A 2 44.32 11.44 16.00
CA ALA A 2 44.02 12.11 17.28
C ALA A 2 44.04 13.66 17.23
N GLU A 3 43.84 14.29 16.07
CA GLU A 3 43.79 15.77 15.95
C GLU A 3 42.78 16.20 14.86
N ILE A 4 41.53 15.72 14.91
CA ILE A 4 40.50 16.09 13.89
C ILE A 4 39.44 17.04 14.44
N PHE A 5 39.38 17.26 15.75
CA PHE A 5 38.42 18.20 16.32
C PHE A 5 39.17 19.22 17.18
N ASP A 6 39.59 20.34 16.58
CA ASP A 6 39.25 21.60 17.24
C ASP A 6 37.73 21.54 17.46
N HIS A 7 37.26 21.94 18.64
CA HIS A 7 35.90 21.75 19.16
C HIS A 7 34.75 22.42 18.36
N ILE A 8 34.88 22.54 17.04
CA ILE A 8 33.99 23.24 16.13
C ILE A 8 33.15 22.19 15.42
N PHE A 9 31.84 22.29 15.60
CA PHE A 9 30.89 21.47 14.86
C PHE A 9 30.90 21.87 13.38
N TRP A 10 30.63 20.93 12.45
CA TRP A 10 30.75 21.23 11.01
C TRP A 10 29.83 22.39 10.57
N TRP A 11 28.68 22.57 11.21
CA TRP A 11 27.75 23.65 10.90
C TRP A 11 28.20 25.02 11.43
N GLU A 12 29.19 25.06 12.35
CA GLU A 12 29.82 26.28 12.86
C GLU A 12 31.04 26.71 12.04
N ALA A 13 31.53 25.88 11.12
CA ALA A 13 32.70 26.20 10.31
C ALA A 13 32.40 27.34 9.32
N GLU A 14 33.26 28.36 9.30
CA GLU A 14 33.11 29.53 8.41
C GLU A 14 33.83 29.36 7.07
N GLU A 15 34.98 28.68 7.05
CA GLU A 15 35.83 28.47 5.87
C GLU A 15 36.01 26.97 5.56
N ASP A 16 36.29 26.65 4.30
CA ASP A 16 36.59 25.28 3.83
C ASP A 16 35.58 24.20 4.25
N LEU A 17 34.30 24.57 4.26
CA LEU A 17 33.18 23.73 4.74
C LEU A 17 33.15 22.35 4.09
N HIS A 18 33.44 22.27 2.79
CA HIS A 18 33.54 21.02 2.04
C HIS A 18 34.60 20.06 2.61
N ASN A 19 35.77 20.56 3.04
CA ASN A 19 36.82 19.74 3.64
C ASN A 19 36.40 19.20 5.00
N VAL A 20 35.70 20.02 5.80
CA VAL A 20 35.19 19.61 7.12
C VAL A 20 34.12 18.53 6.97
N ILE A 21 33.11 18.77 6.11
CA ILE A 21 32.03 17.81 5.85
C ILE A 21 32.57 16.50 5.28
N HIS A 22 33.45 16.56 4.27
CA HIS A 22 33.99 15.35 3.64
C HIS A 22 34.75 14.48 4.65
N LYS A 23 35.60 15.08 5.50
CA LYS A 23 36.28 14.37 6.59
C LYS A 23 35.30 13.81 7.61
N TYR A 24 34.31 14.59 8.01
CA TYR A 24 33.31 14.19 9.00
C TYR A 24 32.50 12.98 8.54
N VAL A 25 31.93 13.06 7.32
CA VAL A 25 31.15 11.97 6.72
C VAL A 25 32.02 10.73 6.50
N LYS A 26 33.29 10.89 6.09
CA LYS A 26 34.21 9.76 5.93
C LYS A 26 34.43 9.01 7.24
N VAL A 27 34.71 9.71 8.34
CA VAL A 27 34.88 9.10 9.67
C VAL A 27 33.60 8.37 10.10
N LEU A 28 32.44 9.02 9.97
CA LEU A 28 31.16 8.38 10.32
C LEU A 28 30.89 7.10 9.50
N ARG A 29 31.24 7.11 8.22
CA ARG A 29 31.11 5.93 7.35
C ARG A 29 32.07 4.81 7.73
N GLU A 30 33.31 5.14 8.07
CA GLU A 30 34.30 4.16 8.54
C GLU A 30 33.85 3.49 9.86
N GLU A 31 33.34 4.26 10.82
CA GLU A 31 32.78 3.74 12.07
C GLU A 31 31.53 2.86 11.85
N GLN A 32 30.75 3.14 10.81
CA GLN A 32 29.51 2.43 10.48
C GLN A 32 29.67 1.37 9.39
N THR A 33 30.89 0.91 9.13
CA THR A 33 31.19 -0.08 8.08
C THR A 33 30.33 -1.34 8.20
N ASP A 34 30.17 -1.87 9.42
CA ASP A 34 29.34 -3.08 9.67
C ASP A 34 27.86 -2.88 9.33
N PHE A 35 27.33 -1.68 9.59
CA PHE A 35 25.95 -1.34 9.25
C PHE A 35 25.74 -1.37 7.73
N TYR A 36 26.61 -0.70 6.96
CA TYR A 36 26.51 -0.71 5.49
C TYR A 36 26.73 -2.11 4.90
N ASN A 37 27.62 -2.90 5.49
CA ASN A 37 27.85 -4.30 5.11
C ASN A 37 26.61 -5.17 5.33
N ASP A 38 25.90 -4.96 6.43
CA ASP A 38 24.63 -5.63 6.69
C ASP A 38 23.54 -5.22 5.69
N LEU A 39 23.42 -3.92 5.37
CA LEU A 39 22.49 -3.44 4.33
C LEU A 39 22.75 -4.09 2.98
N ASN A 40 24.02 -4.11 2.54
CA ASN A 40 24.45 -4.77 1.32
C ASN A 40 24.13 -6.27 1.33
N THR A 41 24.30 -6.93 2.48
CA THR A 41 23.92 -8.33 2.66
C THR A 41 22.42 -8.54 2.50
N HIS A 42 21.58 -7.70 3.11
CA HIS A 42 20.12 -7.79 2.99
C HIS A 42 19.65 -7.57 1.55
N LEU A 43 20.20 -6.56 0.86
CA LEU A 43 19.94 -6.30 -0.56
C LEU A 43 20.38 -7.48 -1.44
N GLY A 44 21.57 -8.02 -1.19
CA GLY A 44 22.10 -9.18 -1.90
C GLY A 44 21.22 -10.41 -1.74
N LEU A 45 20.81 -10.73 -0.51
CA LEU A 45 19.92 -11.85 -0.21
C LEU A 45 18.54 -11.66 -0.86
N TYR A 46 17.96 -10.45 -0.80
CA TYR A 46 16.70 -10.15 -1.49
C TYR A 46 16.82 -10.30 -3.02
N GLY A 47 17.93 -9.86 -3.61
CA GLY A 47 18.21 -9.99 -5.04
C GLY A 47 18.60 -11.41 -5.49
N GLY A 48 18.69 -12.38 -4.57
CA GLY A 48 19.17 -13.73 -4.86
C GLY A 48 20.66 -13.79 -5.23
N ARG A 49 21.43 -12.75 -4.90
CA ARG A 49 22.87 -12.70 -5.16
C ARG A 49 23.59 -13.61 -4.17
N PRO A 50 24.54 -14.44 -4.63
CA PRO A 50 25.37 -15.21 -3.72
C PRO A 50 26.23 -14.24 -2.90
N VAL A 51 26.15 -14.33 -1.57
CA VAL A 51 27.07 -13.63 -0.67
C VAL A 51 28.43 -14.32 -0.78
N SER A 52 29.27 -13.91 -1.74
CA SER A 52 30.61 -14.48 -1.94
C SER A 52 31.70 -13.73 -1.17
N SER A 53 31.56 -12.42 -0.99
CA SER A 53 32.27 -11.61 0.00
C SER A 53 31.51 -10.29 0.20
N ILE A 54 31.60 -9.72 1.39
CA ILE A 54 30.93 -8.46 1.78
C ILE A 54 31.36 -7.28 0.87
N GLU A 55 32.60 -7.32 0.38
CA GLU A 55 33.21 -6.29 -0.48
C GLU A 55 32.89 -6.45 -1.99
N GLN A 56 32.39 -7.60 -2.45
CA GLN A 56 32.13 -7.87 -3.88
C GLN A 56 30.64 -7.86 -4.25
N THR A 57 29.81 -7.11 -3.53
CA THR A 57 28.35 -7.08 -3.73
C THR A 57 27.91 -6.64 -5.15
N PHE A 58 28.83 -6.06 -5.95
CA PHE A 58 28.60 -5.65 -7.34
C PHE A 58 29.28 -6.53 -8.41
N SER A 59 30.05 -7.57 -8.05
CA SER A 59 30.70 -8.44 -9.03
C SER A 59 29.80 -9.63 -9.39
N TYR A 60 29.38 -9.71 -10.66
CA TYR A 60 28.73 -10.90 -11.22
C TYR A 60 29.77 -12.01 -11.39
N SER A 61 30.02 -12.79 -10.34
CA SER A 61 30.75 -14.05 -10.52
C SER A 61 29.83 -15.04 -11.25
N THR A 62 30.07 -15.21 -12.55
CA THR A 62 29.37 -16.13 -13.45
C THR A 62 29.66 -17.60 -13.18
N SER A 63 30.45 -17.94 -12.15
CA SER A 63 31.08 -19.26 -12.07
C SER A 63 30.25 -20.38 -11.45
N ARG A 64 28.92 -20.22 -11.25
CA ARG A 64 27.90 -21.30 -11.19
C ARG A 64 26.51 -20.73 -10.83
N PRO A 65 25.43 -21.07 -11.57
CA PRO A 65 24.08 -20.88 -11.07
C PRO A 65 23.87 -21.84 -9.88
N ARG A 66 23.87 -21.30 -8.66
CA ARG A 66 23.46 -22.06 -7.46
C ARG A 66 21.94 -22.01 -7.37
N LEU A 67 21.32 -23.14 -7.05
CA LEU A 67 19.88 -23.19 -6.80
C LEU A 67 19.57 -22.37 -5.54
N THR A 68 19.00 -21.18 -5.70
CA THR A 68 18.58 -20.33 -4.58
C THR A 68 17.06 -20.36 -4.46
N PHE A 69 16.54 -20.81 -3.32
CA PHE A 69 15.15 -20.56 -2.95
C PHE A 69 15.11 -19.28 -2.11
N ASN A 70 14.59 -18.20 -2.69
CA ASN A 70 14.63 -16.88 -2.06
C ASN A 70 13.33 -16.64 -1.27
N ILE A 71 13.33 -17.08 -0.01
CA ILE A 71 12.20 -16.88 0.89
C ILE A 71 12.06 -15.42 1.30
N ILE A 72 13.16 -14.67 1.45
CA ILE A 72 13.14 -13.25 1.79
C ILE A 72 12.39 -12.43 0.72
N HIS A 73 12.66 -12.69 -0.57
CA HIS A 73 11.94 -12.05 -1.66
C HIS A 73 10.44 -12.32 -1.58
N SER A 74 10.05 -13.60 -1.39
CA SER A 74 8.64 -14.00 -1.27
C SER A 74 7.93 -13.29 -0.12
N LEU A 75 8.58 -13.18 1.05
CA LEU A 75 8.02 -12.55 2.24
C LEU A 75 7.89 -11.03 2.07
N CYS A 76 8.93 -10.35 1.56
CA CYS A 76 8.91 -8.90 1.34
C CYS A 76 7.84 -8.51 0.29
N GLN A 77 7.70 -9.29 -0.78
CA GLN A 77 6.67 -9.06 -1.80
C GLN A 77 5.26 -9.30 -1.25
N ALA A 78 5.06 -10.33 -0.42
CA ALA A 78 3.79 -10.59 0.23
C ALA A 78 3.40 -9.44 1.18
N ALA A 79 4.34 -8.96 2.00
CA ALA A 79 4.13 -7.82 2.90
C ALA A 79 3.77 -6.54 2.13
N THR A 80 4.53 -6.22 1.08
CA THR A 80 4.30 -5.04 0.22
C THR A 80 2.92 -5.12 -0.46
N SER A 81 2.56 -6.28 -1.01
CA SER A 81 1.28 -6.48 -1.66
C SER A 81 0.08 -6.38 -0.71
N LYS A 82 0.29 -6.67 0.58
CA LYS A 82 -0.76 -6.60 1.60
C LYS A 82 -0.96 -5.18 2.13
N ILE A 83 0.12 -4.51 2.49
CA ILE A 83 0.09 -3.23 3.20
C ILE A 83 0.09 -2.07 2.21
N ALA A 84 1.03 -2.07 1.27
CA ALA A 84 1.22 -0.95 0.34
C ALA A 84 0.17 -0.89 -0.78
N LYS A 85 -0.78 -1.84 -0.85
CA LYS A 85 -1.99 -1.75 -1.69
C LYS A 85 -2.94 -0.65 -1.22
N HIS A 86 -2.90 -0.31 0.07
CA HIS A 86 -3.75 0.71 0.65
C HIS A 86 -3.31 2.09 0.15
N ARG A 87 -4.29 2.90 -0.25
CA ARG A 87 -4.10 4.29 -0.70
C ARG A 87 -4.78 5.22 0.30
N PRO A 88 -4.12 5.55 1.42
CA PRO A 88 -4.70 6.40 2.44
C PRO A 88 -4.90 7.82 1.89
N GLY A 89 -6.10 8.36 2.05
CA GLY A 89 -6.38 9.78 1.83
C GLY A 89 -6.10 10.58 3.10
N ILE A 90 -5.79 11.88 2.97
CA ILE A 90 -5.63 12.78 4.11
C ILE A 90 -6.80 13.77 4.12
N SER A 91 -7.39 13.96 5.30
CA SER A 91 -8.42 14.96 5.56
C SER A 91 -7.89 16.04 6.50
N PHE A 92 -8.30 17.27 6.25
CA PHE A 92 -8.00 18.44 7.06
C PHE A 92 -9.24 18.77 7.91
N LEU A 93 -9.16 18.51 9.20
CA LEU A 93 -10.26 18.77 10.14
C LEU A 93 -10.04 20.12 10.83
N THR A 94 -11.04 20.99 10.79
CA THR A 94 -11.01 22.29 11.51
C THR A 94 -11.79 22.17 12.82
N THR A 95 -11.19 22.60 13.93
CA THR A 95 -11.84 22.53 15.26
C THR A 95 -12.58 23.82 15.55
N GLY A 96 -13.91 23.75 15.67
CA GLY A 96 -14.75 24.94 15.93
C GLY A 96 -14.69 25.99 14.81
N GLY A 97 -14.19 25.62 13.63
CA GLY A 97 -13.90 26.57 12.57
C GLY A 97 -15.15 27.18 11.97
N ASP A 98 -15.07 28.49 11.69
CA ASP A 98 -16.10 29.25 10.98
C ASP A 98 -16.40 28.61 9.62
N TRP A 99 -17.60 28.85 9.11
CA TRP A 99 -18.07 28.35 7.81
C TRP A 99 -16.99 28.43 6.69
N SER A 100 -16.23 29.52 6.63
CA SER A 100 -15.18 29.70 5.62
C SER A 100 -13.96 28.80 5.80
N GLN A 101 -13.59 28.47 7.04
CA GLN A 101 -12.45 27.60 7.35
C GLN A 101 -12.78 26.14 6.99
N ARG A 102 -14.01 25.68 7.26
CA ARG A 102 -14.46 24.34 6.87
C ARG A 102 -14.42 24.14 5.36
N ARG A 103 -14.84 25.17 4.60
CA ARG A 103 -14.76 25.13 3.15
C ARG A 103 -13.31 25.08 2.65
N ARG A 104 -12.45 25.96 3.15
CA ARG A 104 -11.02 25.92 2.78
C ARG A 104 -10.37 24.59 3.12
N ALA A 105 -10.77 23.94 4.20
CA ALA A 105 -10.28 22.62 4.56
C ALA A 105 -10.69 21.56 3.53
N LYS A 106 -11.96 21.55 3.06
CA LYS A 106 -12.38 20.68 1.95
C LYS A 106 -11.61 20.95 0.65
N ASP A 107 -11.38 22.22 0.32
CA ASP A 107 -10.61 22.58 -0.87
C ASP A 107 -9.12 22.21 -0.71
N LEU A 108 -8.59 22.23 0.53
CA LEU A 108 -7.24 21.77 0.87
C LEU A 108 -7.12 20.24 0.77
N ASP A 109 -8.13 19.46 1.19
CA ASP A 109 -8.19 18.01 0.96
C ASP A 109 -8.01 17.71 -0.53
N LYS A 110 -8.80 18.38 -1.40
CA LYS A 110 -8.72 18.24 -2.85
C LYS A 110 -7.34 18.66 -3.40
N PHE A 111 -6.81 19.78 -2.93
CA PHE A 111 -5.50 20.29 -3.35
C PHE A 111 -4.39 19.27 -3.10
N ILE A 112 -4.33 18.72 -1.87
CA ILE A 112 -3.32 17.75 -1.46
C ILE A 112 -3.52 16.41 -2.16
N GLN A 113 -4.76 15.96 -2.33
CA GLN A 113 -5.04 14.79 -3.14
C GLN A 113 -4.50 14.96 -4.56
N GLY A 114 -4.72 16.12 -5.19
CA GLY A 114 -4.12 16.44 -6.49
C GLY A 114 -2.59 16.35 -6.50
N GLN A 115 -1.93 16.87 -5.46
CA GLN A 115 -0.47 16.79 -5.33
C GLN A 115 0.04 15.36 -5.10
N ILE A 116 -0.66 14.54 -4.32
CA ILE A 116 -0.34 13.13 -4.11
C ILE A 116 -0.33 12.37 -5.45
N TYR A 117 -1.27 12.67 -6.35
CA TYR A 117 -1.29 12.09 -7.70
C TYR A 117 -0.20 12.67 -8.61
N ALA A 118 -0.01 14.00 -8.61
CA ALA A 118 1.00 14.66 -9.44
C ALA A 118 2.43 14.18 -9.13
N THR A 119 2.74 14.03 -7.84
CA THR A 119 4.05 13.55 -7.34
C THR A 119 4.21 12.04 -7.40
N LYS A 120 3.15 11.29 -7.79
CA LYS A 120 3.09 9.82 -7.76
C LYS A 120 3.43 9.25 -6.37
N ALA A 121 3.02 9.94 -5.31
CA ALA A 121 3.37 9.60 -3.93
C ALA A 121 3.05 8.14 -3.58
N TYR A 122 1.94 7.58 -4.06
CA TYR A 122 1.60 6.16 -3.86
C TYR A 122 2.65 5.20 -4.44
N GLU A 123 3.15 5.46 -5.65
CA GLU A 123 4.15 4.59 -6.29
C GLU A 123 5.52 4.71 -5.59
N VAL A 124 5.89 5.94 -5.22
CA VAL A 124 7.15 6.21 -4.52
C VAL A 124 7.12 5.59 -3.12
N ALA A 125 6.02 5.76 -2.38
CA ALA A 125 5.81 5.17 -1.07
C ALA A 125 5.78 3.64 -1.10
N GLN A 126 5.18 3.02 -2.12
CA GLN A 126 5.24 1.56 -2.30
C GLN A 126 6.67 1.05 -2.47
N LYS A 127 7.49 1.75 -3.26
CA LYS A 127 8.90 1.37 -3.46
C LYS A 127 9.73 1.62 -2.20
N ALA A 128 9.49 2.72 -1.49
CA ALA A 128 10.13 2.99 -0.20
C ALA A 128 9.69 1.97 0.87
N PHE A 129 8.43 1.55 0.89
CA PHE A 129 7.95 0.51 1.80
C PHE A 129 8.65 -0.84 1.55
N LEU A 130 8.90 -1.19 0.28
CA LEU A 130 9.70 -2.37 -0.04
C LEU A 130 11.14 -2.24 0.51
N ASP A 131 11.75 -1.06 0.42
CA ASP A 131 13.06 -0.82 1.04
C ASP A 131 13.02 -0.97 2.56
N ALA A 132 11.95 -0.49 3.21
CA ALA A 132 11.73 -0.70 4.63
C ALA A 132 11.66 -2.19 4.97
N CYS A 133 11.00 -3.01 4.14
CA CYS A 133 10.96 -4.46 4.33
C CYS A 133 12.35 -5.11 4.20
N ILE A 134 13.20 -4.63 3.28
CA ILE A 134 14.51 -5.24 3.01
C ILE A 134 15.57 -4.73 4.01
N MET A 135 15.71 -3.41 4.12
CA MET A 135 16.79 -2.75 4.85
C MET A 135 16.35 -2.24 6.23
N GLY A 136 15.05 -2.24 6.52
CA GLY A 136 14.46 -1.77 7.78
C GLY A 136 13.91 -0.36 7.72
N THR A 137 14.47 0.51 6.89
CA THR A 137 13.97 1.87 6.66
C THR A 137 13.91 2.17 5.17
N GLY A 138 12.75 2.63 4.73
CA GLY A 138 12.50 3.23 3.43
C GLY A 138 12.48 4.74 3.54
N ILE A 139 12.99 5.42 2.53
CA ILE A 139 13.17 6.88 2.59
C ILE A 139 12.61 7.51 1.33
N ILE A 140 11.85 8.58 1.51
CA ILE A 140 11.32 9.41 0.44
C ILE A 140 11.85 10.81 0.66
N LYS A 141 12.57 11.37 -0.30
CA LYS A 141 13.00 12.78 -0.28
C LYS A 141 11.94 13.63 -0.95
N ALA A 142 11.54 14.72 -0.30
CA ALA A 142 10.67 15.74 -0.87
C ALA A 142 11.48 16.98 -1.21
N PHE A 143 11.37 17.48 -2.44
CA PHE A 143 12.10 18.67 -2.89
C PHE A 143 11.35 19.41 -3.98
N VAL A 144 11.74 20.65 -4.25
CA VAL A 144 11.22 21.46 -5.35
C VAL A 144 12.24 21.47 -6.47
N GLN A 145 11.79 21.21 -7.70
CA GLN A 145 12.58 21.32 -8.92
C GLN A 145 11.73 21.99 -9.99
N ASP A 146 12.28 22.98 -10.69
CA ASP A 146 11.58 23.71 -11.75
C ASP A 146 10.23 24.33 -11.34
N GLY A 147 10.05 24.61 -10.04
CA GLY A 147 8.82 25.16 -9.47
C GLY A 147 7.71 24.13 -9.19
N GLU A 148 7.99 22.84 -9.40
CA GLU A 148 7.11 21.72 -9.07
C GLU A 148 7.66 20.93 -7.88
N VAL A 149 6.76 20.34 -7.09
CA VAL A 149 7.14 19.46 -5.97
C VAL A 149 7.39 18.07 -6.52
N HIS A 150 8.50 17.45 -6.12
CA HIS A 150 8.87 16.09 -6.48
C HIS A 150 9.12 15.23 -5.25
N LEU A 151 8.81 13.93 -5.38
CA LEU A 151 9.13 12.91 -4.41
C LEU A 151 10.06 11.88 -5.05
N GLU A 152 11.20 11.61 -4.41
CA GLU A 152 12.18 10.63 -4.86
C GLU A 152 12.41 9.56 -3.80
N ARG A 153 12.36 8.28 -4.19
CA ARG A 153 12.82 7.18 -3.34
C ARG A 153 14.33 7.29 -3.16
N THR A 154 14.77 7.47 -1.92
CA THR A 154 16.19 7.53 -1.56
C THR A 154 16.64 6.20 -0.94
N PRO A 155 17.67 5.53 -1.47
CA PRO A 155 18.24 4.35 -0.86
C PRO A 155 18.86 4.65 0.52
N LEU A 156 18.60 3.81 1.52
CA LEU A 156 19.19 3.95 2.86
C LEU A 156 20.73 3.96 2.86
N VAL A 157 21.36 3.27 1.90
CA VAL A 157 22.82 3.23 1.76
C VAL A 157 23.45 4.59 1.45
N GLU A 158 22.66 5.55 0.94
CA GLU A 158 23.12 6.92 0.71
C GLU A 158 23.13 7.75 2.00
N MET A 159 22.38 7.33 3.03
CA MET A 159 22.22 8.10 4.25
C MET A 159 23.29 7.78 5.28
N THR A 160 23.77 8.82 5.96
CA THR A 160 24.72 8.74 7.06
C THR A 160 24.25 9.68 8.17
N LEU A 161 24.34 9.23 9.41
CA LEU A 161 24.05 10.05 10.60
C LEU A 161 25.04 9.69 11.70
N ASP A 162 25.18 10.55 12.71
CA ASP A 162 25.96 10.21 13.90
C ASP A 162 25.13 9.33 14.84
N THR A 163 25.58 8.08 15.03
CA THR A 163 24.88 7.11 15.88
C THR A 163 24.91 7.49 17.36
N ALA A 164 25.93 8.22 17.82
CA ALA A 164 26.04 8.68 19.21
C ALA A 164 24.97 9.74 19.51
N GLU A 165 24.70 10.63 18.55
CA GLU A 165 23.63 11.63 18.65
C GLU A 165 22.23 10.99 18.52
N SER A 166 22.12 9.94 17.70
CA SER A 166 20.85 9.36 17.26
C SER A 166 20.21 8.35 18.22
N GLY A 167 20.81 8.10 19.41
CA GLY A 167 20.41 7.03 20.31
C GLY A 167 18.95 7.09 20.83
N ALA A 168 18.32 8.26 20.80
CA ALA A 168 16.90 8.46 21.15
C ALA A 168 16.00 8.78 19.94
N SER A 169 16.44 8.46 18.71
CA SER A 169 15.72 8.67 17.45
C SER A 169 15.43 10.13 17.08
N GLN A 170 16.25 11.08 17.58
CA GLN A 170 16.12 12.51 17.26
C GLN A 170 17.46 13.11 16.80
N PRO A 171 18.04 12.63 15.68
CA PRO A 171 19.21 13.28 15.09
C PRO A 171 18.87 14.71 14.69
N ARG A 172 19.78 15.64 14.94
CA ARG A 172 19.72 17.00 14.37
C ARG A 172 20.60 17.14 13.14
N GLN A 173 21.42 16.14 12.86
CA GLN A 173 22.28 16.10 11.70
C GLN A 173 22.00 14.89 10.83
N LEU A 174 22.03 15.10 9.51
CA LEU A 174 21.84 14.05 8.54
C LEU A 174 22.64 14.37 7.28
N PHE A 175 23.23 13.33 6.68
CA PHE A 175 24.02 13.46 5.46
C PHE A 175 23.51 12.48 4.42
N GLN A 176 23.28 12.97 3.21
CA GLN A 176 23.02 12.15 2.03
C GLN A 176 24.26 12.20 1.13
N THR A 177 24.80 11.04 0.79
CA THR A 177 25.94 10.91 -0.12
C THR A 177 25.49 10.26 -1.42
N LYS A 178 25.47 11.04 -2.50
CA LYS A 178 25.13 10.56 -3.85
C LYS A 178 26.38 10.51 -4.72
N VAL A 179 26.48 9.46 -5.52
CA VAL A 179 27.45 9.37 -6.61
C VAL A 179 26.75 9.89 -7.86
N VAL A 180 27.13 11.08 -8.33
CA VAL A 180 26.46 11.81 -9.42
C VAL A 180 27.39 12.02 -10.60
N SER A 181 26.84 12.14 -11.81
CA SER A 181 27.67 12.44 -12.98
C SER A 181 28.26 13.84 -12.88
N ARG A 182 29.57 13.94 -13.10
CA ARG A 182 30.33 15.20 -13.05
C ARG A 182 29.71 16.28 -13.95
N HIS A 183 29.32 15.91 -15.16
CA HIS A 183 28.73 16.83 -16.13
C HIS A 183 27.32 17.30 -15.75
N VAL A 184 26.50 16.43 -15.16
CA VAL A 184 25.16 16.79 -14.69
C VAL A 184 25.26 17.77 -13.54
N LEU A 185 26.14 17.48 -12.57
CA LEU A 185 26.39 18.36 -11.43
C LEU A 185 26.93 19.73 -11.87
N ALA A 186 27.86 19.76 -12.83
CA ALA A 186 28.39 21.00 -13.41
C ALA A 186 27.34 21.83 -14.16
N ASN A 187 26.28 21.21 -14.69
CA ASN A 187 25.15 21.93 -15.29
C ASN A 187 24.18 22.45 -14.23
N GLN A 188 24.04 21.74 -13.11
CA GLN A 188 23.21 22.15 -11.98
C GLN A 188 23.85 23.30 -11.17
N PHE A 189 25.18 23.32 -11.08
CA PHE A 189 25.96 24.38 -10.42
C PHE A 189 26.96 25.04 -11.39
N PRO A 190 26.49 25.90 -12.32
CA PRO A 190 27.36 26.51 -13.34
C PRO A 190 28.51 27.35 -12.78
N GLU A 191 28.33 27.98 -11.62
CA GLU A 191 29.33 28.83 -10.97
C GLU A 191 30.55 28.03 -10.45
N HIS A 192 30.34 26.76 -10.09
CA HIS A 192 31.37 25.87 -9.57
C HIS A 192 31.90 24.87 -10.60
N LYS A 193 31.55 25.08 -11.88
CA LYS A 193 31.86 24.15 -12.98
C LYS A 193 33.33 23.80 -13.09
N GLU A 194 34.24 24.76 -12.92
CA GLU A 194 35.69 24.50 -13.00
C GLU A 194 36.16 23.60 -11.86
N SER A 195 35.73 23.85 -10.63
CA SER A 195 36.09 23.04 -9.45
C SER A 195 35.50 21.62 -9.51
N ILE A 196 34.28 21.47 -10.04
CA ILE A 196 33.64 20.17 -10.26
C ILE A 196 34.38 19.38 -11.35
N LEU A 197 34.69 20.03 -12.48
CA LEU A 197 35.37 19.37 -13.60
C LEU A 197 36.83 19.00 -13.26
N GLY A 198 37.48 19.82 -12.44
CA GLY A 198 38.87 19.65 -12.00
C GLY A 198 39.06 18.68 -10.83
N GLN A 199 38.00 18.16 -10.20
CA GLN A 199 38.14 17.24 -9.08
C GLN A 199 38.83 15.93 -9.51
N GLU A 200 39.85 15.53 -8.78
CA GLU A 200 40.48 14.22 -8.96
C GLU A 200 39.47 13.11 -8.62
N LYS A 201 39.57 11.96 -9.29
CA LYS A 201 38.72 10.82 -8.94
C LYS A 201 39.11 10.34 -7.54
N ASP A 202 38.13 10.11 -6.67
CA ASP A 202 38.38 9.60 -5.33
C ASP A 202 39.16 8.28 -5.41
N GLU A 203 40.28 8.15 -4.68
CA GLU A 203 41.09 6.92 -4.66
C GLU A 203 40.33 5.71 -4.08
N ASP A 204 39.28 5.94 -3.29
CA ASP A 204 38.42 4.89 -2.72
C ASP A 204 37.38 4.34 -3.72
N ASP A 205 37.20 4.98 -4.88
CA ASP A 205 36.40 4.47 -6.02
C ASP A 205 37.17 3.39 -6.82
N ASN A 206 38.26 2.86 -6.26
CA ASN A 206 39.11 1.78 -6.77
C ASN A 206 38.41 0.41 -6.79
N ALA A 207 37.24 0.34 -7.43
CA ALA A 207 36.78 -0.84 -8.14
C ALA A 207 37.49 -1.01 -9.51
N ASP A 208 38.62 -0.33 -9.71
CA ASP A 208 39.45 -0.30 -10.93
C ASP A 208 40.38 -1.51 -11.09
N ASN A 209 40.15 -2.60 -10.35
CA ASN A 209 40.88 -3.86 -10.54
C ASN A 209 40.28 -4.77 -11.63
N ASP A 210 39.35 -4.29 -12.46
CA ASP A 210 38.86 -5.05 -13.62
C ASP A 210 39.03 -4.23 -14.91
N ASP A 211 39.79 -4.80 -15.84
CA ASP A 211 40.27 -4.30 -17.14
C ASP A 211 39.14 -4.07 -18.17
N GLY A 212 38.03 -3.49 -17.72
CA GLY A 212 36.82 -3.23 -18.49
C GLY A 212 36.39 -1.79 -18.31
N GLY A 213 36.96 -0.89 -19.12
CA GLY A 213 36.78 0.56 -19.06
C GLY A 213 35.33 0.98 -18.77
N ARG A 214 35.09 1.45 -17.54
CA ARG A 214 33.86 2.14 -17.19
C ARG A 214 33.91 3.54 -17.79
N PHE A 215 32.97 3.84 -18.70
CA PHE A 215 32.76 5.19 -19.26
C PHE A 215 32.11 6.18 -18.26
N THR A 216 32.06 5.84 -16.97
CA THR A 216 31.30 6.60 -15.97
C THR A 216 32.19 7.65 -15.30
N ASP A 217 32.00 8.91 -15.67
CA ASP A 217 32.59 10.07 -14.99
C ASP A 217 31.66 10.54 -13.87
N MET A 218 31.91 9.99 -12.67
CA MET A 218 31.11 10.20 -11.47
C MET A 218 31.93 10.93 -10.41
N VAL A 219 31.22 11.60 -9.51
CA VAL A 219 31.78 12.34 -8.38
C VAL A 219 30.90 12.11 -7.16
N THR A 220 31.52 11.95 -6.00
CA THR A 220 30.82 11.88 -4.71
C THR A 220 30.38 13.28 -4.28
N CYS A 221 29.09 13.45 -4.03
CA CYS A 221 28.49 14.69 -3.55
C CYS A 221 27.80 14.44 -2.21
N HIS A 222 28.08 15.28 -1.23
CA HIS A 222 27.48 15.26 0.09
C HIS A 222 26.49 16.41 0.23
N GLU A 223 25.23 16.06 0.50
CA GLU A 223 24.20 17.00 0.92
C GLU A 223 23.98 16.82 2.41
N SER A 224 24.14 17.89 3.18
CA SER A 224 24.29 17.86 4.63
C SER A 224 23.31 18.82 5.27
N TRP A 225 22.59 18.35 6.30
CA TRP A 225 21.60 19.14 7.01
C TRP A 225 21.90 19.17 8.50
N HIS A 226 21.82 20.36 9.08
CA HIS A 226 21.72 20.59 10.51
C HIS A 226 20.39 21.28 10.81
N LEU A 227 19.56 20.66 11.65
CA LEU A 227 18.30 21.23 12.11
C LEU A 227 18.56 22.29 13.19
N PRO A 228 17.82 23.41 13.23
CA PRO A 228 17.97 24.43 14.25
C PRO A 228 17.95 23.86 15.67
N SER A 229 18.88 24.26 16.54
CA SER A 229 19.03 23.69 17.90
C SER A 229 17.77 23.83 18.77
N GLY A 230 16.89 24.75 18.43
CA GLY A 230 15.59 24.90 19.07
C GLY A 230 14.71 25.91 18.37
N ARG A 231 13.51 26.13 18.93
CA ARG A 231 12.55 27.08 18.38
C ARG A 231 13.13 28.49 18.38
N GLY A 232 13.30 29.07 17.19
CA GLY A 232 13.86 30.41 16.99
C GLY A 232 15.39 30.47 16.97
N ALA A 233 16.07 29.32 17.02
CA ALA A 233 17.50 29.27 16.72
C ALA A 233 17.73 29.48 15.21
N SER A 234 18.86 30.12 14.87
CA SER A 234 19.24 30.45 13.49
C SER A 234 20.48 29.69 13.04
N ASP A 235 20.81 28.61 13.72
CA ASP A 235 21.99 27.77 13.50
C ASP A 235 21.74 26.62 12.52
N GLY A 236 20.49 26.41 12.08
CA GLY A 236 20.18 25.43 11.06
C GLY A 236 20.87 25.77 9.73
N ARG A 237 21.45 24.75 9.08
CA ARG A 237 22.30 24.92 7.89
C ARG A 237 22.12 23.77 6.90
N HIS A 238 22.05 24.09 5.62
CA HIS A 238 21.97 23.14 4.52
C HIS A 238 23.12 23.39 3.55
N VAL A 239 23.90 22.34 3.29
CA VAL A 239 25.14 22.44 2.51
C VAL A 239 25.20 21.32 1.48
N ILE A 240 25.51 21.68 0.23
CA ILE A 240 25.88 20.73 -0.82
C ILE A 240 27.37 20.93 -1.10
N SER A 241 28.15 19.86 -1.03
CA SER A 241 29.60 19.91 -1.21
C SER A 241 30.16 18.68 -1.92
N ILE A 242 31.28 18.90 -2.59
CA ILE A 242 32.15 17.87 -3.15
C ILE A 242 33.54 18.01 -2.51
N ALA A 243 34.43 17.03 -2.69
CA ALA A 243 35.74 17.06 -2.04
C ALA A 243 36.57 18.33 -2.37
N SER A 244 36.35 18.98 -3.52
CA SER A 244 37.09 20.16 -3.96
C SER A 244 36.40 21.52 -3.71
N ALA A 245 35.10 21.54 -3.40
CA ALA A 245 34.34 22.79 -3.33
C ALA A 245 33.01 22.66 -2.57
N THR A 246 32.61 23.76 -1.93
CA THR A 246 31.23 23.96 -1.43
C THR A 246 30.38 24.50 -2.58
N LEU A 247 29.30 23.80 -2.93
CA LEU A 247 28.42 24.12 -4.08
C LEU A 247 27.18 24.92 -3.67
N LEU A 248 26.67 24.68 -2.46
CA LEU A 248 25.56 25.39 -1.86
C LEU A 248 25.81 25.52 -0.36
N ASP A 249 25.51 26.69 0.21
CA ASP A 249 25.54 26.95 1.64
C ASP A 249 24.43 27.94 1.98
N GLU A 250 23.38 27.45 2.64
CA GLU A 250 22.22 28.26 3.01
C GLU A 250 21.73 27.95 4.42
N SER A 251 21.03 28.92 5.02
CA SER A 251 20.38 28.72 6.31
C SER A 251 19.19 27.77 6.17
N TYR A 252 19.03 26.84 7.10
CA TYR A 252 17.91 25.91 7.14
C TYR A 252 16.97 26.25 8.28
N SER A 253 15.71 26.62 7.98
CA SER A 253 14.72 27.08 8.97
C SER A 253 13.83 25.97 9.51
N GLU A 254 13.68 24.86 8.77
CA GLU A 254 12.74 23.80 9.11
C GLU A 254 13.24 22.97 10.30
N ASP A 255 12.32 22.50 11.13
CA ASP A 255 12.62 21.66 12.30
C ASP A 255 12.61 20.15 11.98
N TYR A 256 12.52 19.81 10.69
CA TYR A 256 12.48 18.44 10.17
C TYR A 256 13.39 18.33 8.94
N PHE A 257 13.88 17.12 8.63
CA PHE A 257 14.67 16.88 7.42
C PHE A 257 13.77 16.71 6.18
N PRO A 258 14.24 16.99 4.95
CA PRO A 258 13.46 16.82 3.71
C PRO A 258 13.25 15.34 3.31
N PHE A 259 13.17 14.45 4.30
CA PHE A 259 13.00 13.02 4.17
C PHE A 259 11.81 12.54 5.01
N ILE A 260 11.02 11.66 4.42
CA ILE A 260 9.98 10.89 5.09
C ILE A 260 10.52 9.47 5.29
N PHE A 261 10.54 9.02 6.54
CA PHE A 261 11.05 7.71 6.93
C PHE A 261 9.91 6.73 7.17
N ILE A 262 9.93 5.61 6.46
CA ILE A 262 9.01 4.49 6.63
C ILE A 262 9.80 3.35 7.26
N ARG A 263 9.41 2.87 8.44
CA ARG A 263 10.11 1.81 9.16
C ARG A 263 9.28 0.54 9.16
N TRP A 264 9.91 -0.61 8.90
CA TRP A 264 9.22 -1.90 9.03
C TRP A 264 8.94 -2.18 10.51
N THR A 265 9.98 -2.12 11.34
CA THR A 265 9.86 -2.08 12.80
C THR A 265 10.83 -1.04 13.37
N ASP A 266 10.41 -0.32 14.41
CA ASP A 266 11.27 0.62 15.09
C ASP A 266 12.34 -0.11 15.91
N SER A 267 13.55 0.46 15.94
CA SER A 267 14.63 -0.03 16.78
C SER A 267 14.64 0.72 18.12
N PRO A 268 14.78 0.05 19.27
CA PRO A 268 14.83 0.72 20.57
C PRO A 268 16.13 1.49 20.82
N VAL A 269 17.16 1.28 20.01
CA VAL A 269 18.53 1.81 20.23
C VAL A 269 19.12 2.51 19.01
N SER A 270 18.40 2.52 17.88
CA SER A 270 18.88 3.11 16.63
C SER A 270 17.77 3.91 15.97
N PHE A 271 18.15 5.01 15.31
CA PHE A 271 17.25 5.76 14.45
C PHE A 271 16.76 4.91 13.25
N TRP A 272 17.56 3.97 12.77
CA TRP A 272 17.18 3.09 11.68
C TRP A 272 16.32 1.92 12.17
N GLY A 273 15.24 1.66 11.44
CA GLY A 273 14.37 0.52 11.69
C GLY A 273 15.01 -0.83 11.34
N ASN A 274 14.40 -1.91 11.79
CA ASN A 274 14.80 -3.28 11.47
C ASN A 274 13.93 -3.84 10.35
N GLY A 275 14.56 -4.46 9.33
CA GLY A 275 13.86 -5.01 8.18
C GLY A 275 13.47 -6.47 8.36
N LEU A 276 12.45 -6.88 7.60
CA LEU A 276 12.03 -8.27 7.48
C LEU A 276 13.19 -9.19 7.01
N ALA A 277 14.04 -8.70 6.10
CA ALA A 277 15.20 -9.47 5.66
C ALA A 277 16.20 -9.74 6.78
N ARG A 278 16.34 -8.84 7.77
CA ARG A 278 17.20 -9.02 8.95
C ARG A 278 16.68 -10.16 9.83
N GLU A 279 15.37 -10.19 10.08
CA GLU A 279 14.70 -11.21 10.89
C GLU A 279 14.91 -12.62 10.30
N VAL A 280 14.79 -12.74 8.97
CA VAL A 280 14.84 -14.04 8.26
C VAL A 280 16.24 -14.39 7.73
N LYS A 281 17.23 -13.48 7.87
CA LYS A 281 18.61 -13.66 7.36
C LYS A 281 19.20 -15.02 7.73
N GLY A 282 19.09 -15.40 9.00
CA GLY A 282 19.63 -16.67 9.50
C GLY A 282 19.03 -17.90 8.79
N ILE A 283 17.71 -17.91 8.61
CA ILE A 283 17.00 -18.99 7.92
C ILE A 283 17.37 -19.03 6.44
N GLN A 284 17.41 -17.89 5.75
CA GLN A 284 17.76 -17.82 4.33
C GLN A 284 19.18 -18.33 4.05
N VAL A 285 20.15 -17.99 4.90
CA VAL A 285 21.53 -18.47 4.79
C VAL A 285 21.58 -19.99 4.95
N GLU A 286 20.84 -20.54 5.90
CA GLU A 286 20.80 -21.99 6.13
C GLU A 286 20.11 -22.74 4.98
N ILE A 287 19.01 -22.21 4.44
CA ILE A 287 18.35 -22.72 3.24
C ILE A 287 19.35 -22.79 2.07
N ASN A 288 20.10 -21.72 1.83
CA ASN A 288 21.08 -21.67 0.75
C ASN A 288 22.21 -22.69 0.93
N LYS A 289 22.69 -22.89 2.17
CA LYS A 289 23.70 -23.91 2.49
C LYS A 289 23.16 -25.33 2.25
N LEU A 290 21.98 -25.64 2.78
CA LEU A 290 21.35 -26.96 2.63
C LEU A 290 21.06 -27.28 1.16
N LEU A 291 20.53 -26.33 0.39
CA LEU A 291 20.29 -26.52 -1.04
C LEU A 291 21.58 -26.79 -1.81
N SER A 292 22.66 -26.07 -1.50
CA SER A 292 23.98 -26.33 -2.10
C SER A 292 24.49 -27.73 -1.77
N GLN A 293 24.32 -28.21 -0.52
CA GLN A 293 24.72 -29.55 -0.11
C GLN A 293 23.87 -30.63 -0.79
N ILE A 294 22.55 -30.46 -0.84
CA ILE A 294 21.61 -31.35 -1.53
C ILE A 294 22.01 -31.48 -3.01
N GLN A 295 22.24 -30.36 -3.68
CA GLN A 295 22.64 -30.32 -5.09
C GLN A 295 23.96 -31.07 -5.33
N GLN A 296 24.98 -30.81 -4.49
CA GLN A 296 26.27 -31.51 -4.57
C GLN A 296 26.12 -33.01 -4.39
N GLN A 297 25.36 -33.45 -3.37
CA GLN A 297 25.12 -34.85 -3.11
C GLN A 297 24.36 -35.53 -4.27
N MET A 298 23.36 -34.87 -4.85
CA MET A 298 22.65 -35.37 -6.03
C MET A 298 23.57 -35.52 -7.25
N HIS A 299 24.50 -34.57 -7.48
CA HIS A 299 25.47 -34.70 -8.56
C HIS A 299 26.48 -35.83 -8.32
N LEU A 300 26.86 -36.09 -7.07
CA LEU A 300 27.76 -37.18 -6.69
C LEU A 300 27.08 -38.55 -6.70
N ALA A 301 25.75 -38.61 -6.68
CA ALA A 301 24.96 -39.83 -6.72
C ALA A 301 24.90 -40.47 -8.12
N THR A 302 26.04 -40.55 -8.80
CA THR A 302 26.17 -41.27 -10.06
C THR A 302 26.23 -42.78 -9.75
N PRO A 303 25.38 -43.61 -10.41
CA PRO A 303 25.42 -45.05 -10.23
C PRO A 303 26.82 -45.60 -10.50
N LYS A 304 27.30 -46.46 -9.60
CA LYS A 304 28.58 -47.17 -9.75
C LYS A 304 28.28 -48.64 -9.97
N VAL A 305 29.09 -49.29 -10.79
CA VAL A 305 29.01 -50.75 -10.98
C VAL A 305 30.16 -51.35 -10.19
N PHE A 306 29.85 -52.17 -9.18
CA PHE A 306 30.87 -52.93 -8.48
C PHE A 306 31.18 -54.20 -9.25
N ILE A 307 32.47 -54.42 -9.50
CA ILE A 307 33.00 -55.57 -10.21
C ILE A 307 34.03 -56.22 -9.28
N GLU A 308 33.91 -57.52 -9.07
CA GLU A 308 34.85 -58.28 -8.26
C GLU A 308 36.25 -58.31 -8.89
N GLU A 309 37.27 -58.03 -8.08
CA GLU A 309 38.67 -58.05 -8.51
C GLU A 309 39.08 -59.49 -8.87
N GLY A 310 39.46 -59.72 -10.14
CA GLY A 310 39.71 -61.06 -10.69
C GLY A 310 38.58 -61.64 -11.53
N SER A 311 37.43 -60.96 -11.64
CA SER A 311 36.36 -61.36 -12.55
C SER A 311 36.78 -61.22 -14.03
N LYS A 312 36.44 -62.20 -14.89
CA LYS A 312 36.76 -62.18 -16.34
C LYS A 312 35.80 -61.33 -17.17
N ILE A 313 35.29 -60.25 -16.59
CA ILE A 313 34.31 -59.38 -17.23
C ILE A 313 35.06 -58.37 -18.10
N VAL A 314 34.74 -58.37 -19.40
CA VAL A 314 35.32 -57.39 -20.34
C VAL A 314 34.60 -56.06 -20.15
N GLN A 315 35.30 -55.03 -19.66
CA GLN A 315 34.72 -53.71 -19.34
C GLN A 315 33.97 -53.08 -20.53
N ALA A 316 34.42 -53.33 -21.77
CA ALA A 316 33.76 -52.83 -22.99
C ALA A 316 32.33 -53.37 -23.21
N HIS A 317 31.94 -54.47 -22.53
CA HIS A 317 30.57 -55.00 -22.57
C HIS A 317 29.61 -54.24 -21.65
N LEU A 318 30.12 -53.43 -20.71
CA LEU A 318 29.32 -52.52 -19.90
C LEU A 318 29.05 -51.24 -20.71
N ASN A 319 28.08 -51.31 -21.60
CA ASN A 319 27.71 -50.22 -22.50
C ASN A 319 26.18 -50.07 -22.63
N ASN A 320 25.73 -48.94 -23.17
CA ASN A 320 24.31 -48.59 -23.29
C ASN A 320 23.67 -49.08 -24.60
N LYS A 321 24.13 -50.20 -25.18
CA LYS A 321 23.54 -50.73 -26.43
C LYS A 321 22.22 -51.46 -26.17
N VAL A 322 21.17 -51.06 -26.87
CA VAL A 322 19.86 -51.74 -26.85
C VAL A 322 20.03 -53.19 -27.35
N TRP A 323 19.51 -54.17 -26.62
CA TRP A 323 19.69 -55.62 -26.83
C TRP A 323 21.10 -56.19 -26.63
N GLY A 324 21.99 -55.50 -25.91
CA GLY A 324 23.30 -56.04 -25.54
C GLY A 324 23.23 -57.18 -24.53
N ALA A 325 23.76 -58.36 -24.86
CA ALA A 325 23.87 -59.48 -23.92
C ALA A 325 25.18 -59.40 -23.12
N ILE A 326 25.10 -59.21 -21.80
CA ILE A 326 26.25 -59.16 -20.90
C ILE A 326 26.54 -60.57 -20.37
N ARG A 327 27.65 -61.16 -20.81
CA ARG A 327 28.11 -62.47 -20.32
C ARG A 327 29.00 -62.28 -19.09
N TYR A 328 28.74 -63.03 -18.02
CA TYR A 328 29.55 -63.03 -16.80
C TYR A 328 29.91 -64.47 -16.37
N ARG A 329 30.91 -64.62 -15.51
CA ARG A 329 31.32 -65.90 -14.90
C ARG A 329 31.67 -65.64 -13.44
N GLY A 330 31.07 -66.40 -12.51
CA GLY A 330 31.16 -66.13 -11.07
C GLY A 330 30.06 -65.18 -10.60
N THR A 331 30.40 -64.19 -9.78
CA THR A 331 29.46 -63.21 -9.24
C THR A 331 29.06 -62.18 -10.31
N PRO A 332 27.76 -61.90 -10.54
CA PRO A 332 27.34 -60.87 -11.48
C PRO A 332 27.68 -59.45 -10.96
N PRO A 333 28.02 -58.49 -11.84
CA PRO A 333 28.17 -57.09 -11.45
C PRO A 333 26.89 -56.57 -10.78
N GLN A 334 27.06 -55.85 -9.68
CA GLN A 334 25.94 -55.23 -8.97
C GLN A 334 25.96 -53.73 -9.19
N PHE A 335 24.82 -53.20 -9.64
CA PHE A 335 24.61 -51.76 -9.65
C PHE A 335 24.46 -51.29 -8.20
N PHE A 336 25.40 -50.45 -7.78
CA PHE A 336 25.25 -49.67 -6.59
C PHE A 336 24.71 -48.32 -6.97
N VAL A 337 23.46 -48.08 -6.61
CA VAL A 337 22.85 -46.76 -6.69
C VAL A 337 23.03 -46.14 -5.30
N PRO A 338 23.96 -45.17 -5.13
CA PRO A 338 24.10 -44.50 -3.85
C PRO A 338 22.76 -43.82 -3.51
N ARG A 339 22.32 -43.91 -2.26
CA ARG A 339 21.22 -43.06 -1.80
C ARG A 339 21.71 -41.61 -1.89
N ALA A 340 21.16 -40.86 -2.83
CA ALA A 340 21.69 -39.56 -3.19
C ALA A 340 21.68 -38.58 -2.01
N VAL A 341 20.54 -38.49 -1.31
CA VAL A 341 20.30 -37.51 -0.23
C VAL A 341 19.42 -38.15 0.84
N SER A 342 19.67 -37.84 2.11
CA SER A 342 18.79 -38.27 3.21
C SER A 342 17.45 -37.53 3.16
N GLY A 343 16.34 -38.25 3.35
CA GLY A 343 15.00 -37.64 3.42
C GLY A 343 14.85 -36.59 4.53
N GLU A 344 15.61 -36.72 5.62
CA GLU A 344 15.61 -35.75 6.72
C GLU A 344 16.12 -34.36 6.30
N MET A 345 17.01 -34.28 5.30
CA MET A 345 17.49 -32.98 4.80
C MET A 345 16.38 -32.20 4.09
N PHE A 346 15.54 -32.88 3.31
CA PHE A 346 14.37 -32.25 2.69
C PHE A 346 13.34 -31.84 3.74
N GLN A 347 13.09 -32.68 4.75
CA GLN A 347 12.18 -32.34 5.85
C GLN A 347 12.68 -31.14 6.66
N HIS A 348 13.99 -31.02 6.88
CA HIS A 348 14.56 -29.87 7.55
C HIS A 348 14.44 -28.60 6.72
N LEU A 349 14.68 -28.69 5.41
CA LEU A 349 14.46 -27.59 4.46
C LEU A 349 13.01 -27.08 4.52
N ASP A 350 12.03 -27.99 4.46
CA ASP A 350 10.61 -27.62 4.56
C ASP A 350 10.29 -26.98 5.92
N ARG A 351 10.87 -27.49 7.02
CA ARG A 351 10.72 -26.91 8.36
C ARG A 351 11.25 -25.48 8.42
N LEU A 352 12.41 -25.19 7.83
CA LEU A 352 12.99 -23.86 7.77
C LEU A 352 12.10 -22.89 6.97
N ILE A 353 11.56 -23.34 5.84
CA ILE A 353 10.64 -22.53 5.03
C ILE A 353 9.37 -22.20 5.83
N ASN A 354 8.78 -23.18 6.52
CA ASN A 354 7.60 -22.96 7.35
C ASN A 354 7.88 -22.04 8.53
N GLN A 355 9.02 -22.22 9.22
CA GLN A 355 9.45 -21.34 10.31
C GLN A 355 9.63 -19.89 9.86
N ALA A 356 10.08 -19.63 8.63
CA ALA A 356 10.19 -18.28 8.10
C ALA A 356 8.82 -17.59 7.98
N TYR A 357 7.79 -18.30 7.51
CA TYR A 357 6.42 -17.78 7.45
C TYR A 357 5.82 -17.58 8.84
N GLU A 358 6.04 -18.53 9.76
CA GLU A 358 5.55 -18.42 11.14
C GLU A 358 6.18 -17.25 11.91
N MET A 359 7.51 -17.08 11.79
CA MET A 359 8.26 -16.03 12.45
C MET A 359 7.80 -14.63 12.01
N THR A 360 7.60 -14.46 10.70
CA THR A 360 7.17 -13.18 10.12
C THR A 360 5.67 -12.93 10.24
N GLY A 361 4.88 -13.95 10.62
CA GLY A 361 3.42 -13.85 10.68
C GLY A 361 2.74 -13.75 9.31
N ILE A 362 3.47 -13.94 8.21
CA ILE A 362 2.91 -13.96 6.86
C ILE A 362 2.41 -15.38 6.58
N SER A 363 1.13 -15.52 6.28
CA SER A 363 0.59 -16.82 5.86
C SER A 363 1.18 -17.28 4.52
N GLN A 364 1.62 -18.53 4.50
CA GLN A 364 2.15 -19.19 3.32
C GLN A 364 1.13 -19.23 2.17
N LEU A 365 -0.17 -19.37 2.49
CA LEU A 365 -1.24 -19.34 1.51
C LEU A 365 -1.36 -17.96 0.86
N SER A 366 -1.25 -16.91 1.66
CA SER A 366 -1.30 -15.54 1.15
C SER A 366 -0.06 -15.20 0.31
N ALA A 367 1.13 -15.65 0.71
CA ALA A 367 2.35 -15.47 -0.07
C ALA A 367 2.34 -16.26 -1.39
N GLN A 368 1.68 -17.42 -1.43
CA GLN A 368 1.46 -18.19 -2.66
C GLN A 368 0.23 -17.75 -3.46
N SER A 369 -0.49 -16.73 -3.00
CA SER A 369 -1.77 -16.28 -3.58
C SER A 369 -2.80 -17.42 -3.74
N LYS A 370 -2.77 -18.41 -2.85
CA LYS A 370 -3.72 -19.53 -2.85
C LYS A 370 -4.83 -19.30 -1.84
N LYS A 371 -6.06 -19.56 -2.26
CA LYS A 371 -7.23 -19.52 -1.37
C LYS A 371 -7.13 -20.64 -0.32
N PRO A 372 -7.42 -20.39 0.96
CA PRO A 372 -7.52 -21.43 1.97
C PRO A 372 -8.61 -22.45 1.64
N VAL A 373 -8.30 -23.75 1.75
CA VAL A 373 -9.26 -24.83 1.51
C VAL A 373 -10.32 -24.84 2.62
N GLY A 374 -11.61 -24.78 2.26
CA GLY A 374 -12.73 -24.79 3.19
C GLY A 374 -13.27 -23.42 3.62
N LEU A 375 -12.69 -22.32 3.12
CA LEU A 375 -13.19 -20.95 3.34
C LEU A 375 -13.86 -20.42 2.05
N ASP A 376 -15.09 -20.87 1.78
CA ASP A 376 -15.80 -20.52 0.54
C ASP A 376 -16.71 -19.29 0.63
N SER A 377 -16.99 -18.80 1.84
CA SER A 377 -17.80 -17.59 2.02
C SER A 377 -16.93 -16.33 2.00
N GLY A 378 -17.37 -15.30 1.27
CA GLY A 378 -16.68 -14.01 1.21
C GLY A 378 -16.55 -13.33 2.58
N ARG A 379 -17.47 -13.60 3.51
CA ARG A 379 -17.41 -13.11 4.90
C ARG A 379 -16.26 -13.76 5.68
N ALA A 380 -16.04 -15.06 5.54
CA ALA A 380 -14.96 -15.75 6.24
C ALA A 380 -13.58 -15.43 5.66
N LEU A 381 -13.48 -15.13 4.35
CA LEU A 381 -12.26 -14.59 3.75
C LEU A 381 -11.93 -13.17 4.25
N ARG A 382 -12.95 -12.33 4.48
CA ARG A 382 -12.78 -11.00 5.08
C ARG A 382 -12.29 -11.11 6.53
N GLU A 383 -12.98 -11.89 7.36
CA GLU A 383 -12.59 -12.11 8.75
C GLU A 383 -11.18 -12.72 8.89
N PHE A 384 -10.82 -13.66 8.01
CA PHE A 384 -9.46 -14.19 7.94
C PHE A 384 -8.43 -13.14 7.52
N SER A 385 -8.77 -12.29 6.54
CA SER A 385 -7.92 -11.15 6.15
C SER A 385 -7.77 -10.13 7.27
N ASP A 386 -8.82 -9.89 8.05
CA ASP A 386 -8.82 -8.93 9.16
C ASP A 386 -7.95 -9.44 10.32
N ILE A 387 -8.08 -10.72 10.69
CA ILE A 387 -7.24 -11.36 11.73
C ILE A 387 -5.75 -11.35 11.32
N GLU A 388 -5.43 -11.64 10.06
CA GLU A 388 -4.04 -11.51 9.58
C GLU A 388 -3.55 -10.05 9.58
N SER A 389 -4.45 -9.10 9.30
CA SER A 389 -4.12 -7.67 9.27
C SER A 389 -3.84 -7.12 10.66
N GLU A 390 -4.46 -7.68 11.73
CA GLU A 390 -4.19 -7.28 13.11
C GLU A 390 -2.71 -7.39 13.49
N ARG A 391 -1.99 -8.42 13.01
CA ARG A 391 -0.55 -8.57 13.27
C ARG A 391 0.31 -7.51 12.61
N PHE A 392 -0.12 -6.98 11.47
CA PHE A 392 0.60 -5.94 10.72
C PHE A 392 0.05 -4.54 10.97
N MET A 393 -0.88 -4.37 11.93
CA MET A 393 -1.51 -3.07 12.20
C MET A 393 -0.49 -1.98 12.48
N VAL A 394 0.54 -2.24 13.28
CA VAL A 394 1.58 -1.24 13.62
C VAL A 394 2.33 -0.79 12.38
N VAL A 395 2.70 -1.73 11.51
CA VAL A 395 3.40 -1.46 10.24
C VAL A 395 2.48 -0.71 9.27
N GLY A 396 1.21 -1.12 9.20
CA GLY A 396 0.18 -0.44 8.41
C GLY A 396 -0.05 0.99 8.86
N GLN A 397 -0.14 1.24 10.17
CA GLN A 397 -0.25 2.57 10.75
C GLN A 397 1.00 3.42 10.47
N SER A 398 2.22 2.85 10.55
CA SER A 398 3.43 3.57 10.17
C SER A 398 3.43 3.95 8.68
N TYR A 399 2.95 3.07 7.81
CA TYR A 399 2.79 3.36 6.40
C TYR A 399 1.75 4.46 6.16
N GLU A 400 0.60 4.43 6.82
CA GLU A 400 -0.41 5.49 6.71
C GLU A 400 0.10 6.84 7.28
N ALA A 401 0.83 6.81 8.39
CA ALA A 401 1.45 7.99 8.99
C ALA A 401 2.45 8.66 8.02
N SER A 402 3.12 7.90 7.17
CA SER A 402 4.02 8.46 6.15
C SER A 402 3.29 9.38 5.17
N PHE A 403 2.01 9.16 4.88
CA PHE A 403 1.23 10.06 4.01
C PHE A 403 0.84 11.36 4.69
N VAL A 404 0.71 11.36 6.02
CA VAL A 404 0.55 12.59 6.80
C VAL A 404 1.85 13.40 6.72
N GLU A 405 3.00 12.76 6.88
CA GLU A 405 4.32 13.40 6.75
C GLU A 405 4.56 13.94 5.34
N ILE A 406 4.29 13.14 4.30
CA ILE A 406 4.37 13.58 2.90
C ILE A 406 3.48 14.80 2.68
N SER A 407 2.25 14.79 3.18
CA SER A 407 1.31 15.91 3.00
C SER A 407 1.79 17.18 3.71
N ARG A 408 2.40 17.04 4.90
CA ARG A 408 3.00 18.16 5.63
C ARG A 408 4.16 18.77 4.85
N GLN A 409 5.12 17.94 4.43
CA GLN A 409 6.28 18.44 3.67
C GLN A 409 5.86 19.04 2.33
N ILE A 410 4.87 18.48 1.63
CA ILE A 410 4.31 19.09 0.40
C ILE A 410 3.74 20.48 0.69
N ILE A 411 2.99 20.66 1.78
CA ILE A 411 2.43 21.97 2.15
C ILE A 411 3.55 22.99 2.37
N ASP A 412 4.61 22.62 3.06
CA ASP A 412 5.71 23.53 3.39
C ASP A 412 6.53 23.89 2.16
N LEU A 413 6.79 22.92 1.27
CA LEU A 413 7.41 23.17 -0.04
C LEU A 413 6.53 24.06 -0.95
N VAL A 414 5.20 23.92 -0.89
CA VAL A 414 4.27 24.79 -1.63
C VAL A 414 4.25 26.21 -1.04
N LYS A 415 4.34 26.35 0.29
CA LYS A 415 4.46 27.66 0.95
C LYS A 415 5.72 28.39 0.49
N SER A 416 6.85 27.69 0.37
CA SER A 416 8.11 28.28 -0.09
C SER A 416 8.09 28.61 -1.60
N ALA A 417 7.41 27.79 -2.42
CA ALA A 417 7.22 28.05 -3.86
C ALA A 417 6.28 29.24 -4.17
N GLY A 418 5.36 29.58 -3.26
CA GLY A 418 4.60 30.82 -3.26
C GLY A 418 3.13 30.72 -3.70
N LYS A 419 2.40 31.85 -3.59
CA LYS A 419 0.91 31.90 -3.65
C LYS A 419 0.27 31.49 -4.99
N LYS A 420 1.03 31.47 -6.08
CA LYS A 420 0.55 31.13 -7.43
C LYS A 420 0.64 29.64 -7.75
N PHE A 421 1.14 28.83 -6.83
CA PHE A 421 1.23 27.39 -7.03
C PHE A 421 -0.17 26.81 -7.25
N THR A 422 -0.31 26.00 -8.31
CA THR A 422 -1.59 25.39 -8.68
C THR A 422 -1.51 23.88 -8.58
N SER A 423 -2.53 23.29 -7.96
CA SER A 423 -2.74 21.84 -7.98
C SER A 423 -3.90 21.50 -8.91
N ILE A 424 -3.78 20.37 -9.59
CA ILE A 424 -4.84 19.82 -10.42
C ILE A 424 -5.49 18.69 -9.62
N SER A 425 -6.74 18.88 -9.24
CA SER A 425 -7.54 17.84 -8.60
C SER A 425 -8.58 17.32 -9.57
N PHE A 426 -8.81 16.02 -9.57
CA PHE A 426 -9.92 15.41 -10.29
C PHE A 426 -11.03 15.05 -9.30
N SER A 427 -12.25 15.50 -9.58
CA SER A 427 -13.47 15.05 -8.91
C SER A 427 -14.40 14.42 -9.95
N GLU A 428 -15.05 13.32 -9.60
CA GLU A 428 -16.01 12.66 -10.49
C GLU A 428 -17.22 13.55 -10.86
N ASP A 429 -17.55 14.53 -10.00
CA ASP A 429 -18.72 15.40 -10.17
C ASP A 429 -18.43 16.69 -10.96
N ASP A 430 -17.23 17.25 -10.80
CA ASP A 430 -16.84 18.55 -11.37
C ASP A 430 -15.72 18.45 -12.42
N GLY A 431 -15.19 17.24 -12.66
CA GLY A 431 -14.11 16.99 -13.61
C GLY A 431 -12.75 17.43 -13.10
N VAL A 432 -11.93 18.01 -13.99
CA VAL A 432 -10.59 18.53 -13.64
C VAL A 432 -10.74 19.96 -13.10
N GLU A 433 -10.47 20.13 -11.81
CA GLU A 433 -10.46 21.42 -11.12
C GLU A 433 -9.01 21.89 -10.90
N HIS A 434 -8.74 23.16 -11.23
CA HIS A 434 -7.48 23.82 -10.89
C HIS A 434 -7.65 24.59 -9.59
N ILE A 435 -6.90 24.21 -8.56
CA ILE A 435 -6.95 24.83 -7.23
C ILE A 435 -5.68 25.63 -7.01
N VAL A 436 -5.83 26.93 -6.73
CA VAL A 436 -4.72 27.84 -6.42
C VAL A 436 -4.44 27.82 -4.92
N TRP A 437 -3.18 27.67 -4.53
CA TRP A 437 -2.77 27.63 -3.12
C TRP A 437 -3.27 28.84 -2.31
N GLY A 438 -3.24 30.04 -2.91
CA GLY A 438 -3.70 31.27 -2.26
C GLY A 438 -5.16 31.25 -1.78
N ASP A 439 -6.03 30.46 -2.42
CA ASP A 439 -7.46 30.40 -2.09
C ASP A 439 -7.76 29.37 -0.99
N VAL A 440 -6.90 28.37 -0.84
CA VAL A 440 -7.06 27.25 0.11
C VAL A 440 -6.15 27.38 1.34
N LYS A 441 -5.31 28.41 1.40
CA LYS A 441 -4.36 28.61 2.49
C LYS A 441 -5.06 28.60 3.85
N LEU A 442 -4.67 27.64 4.67
CA LEU A 442 -4.94 27.56 6.11
C LEU A 442 -3.61 27.60 6.86
N GLU A 443 -3.59 28.29 7.99
CA GLU A 443 -2.44 28.27 8.90
C GLU A 443 -2.43 26.93 9.66
N GLU A 444 -1.24 26.45 10.05
CA GLU A 444 -1.08 25.12 10.70
C GLU A 444 -1.87 24.97 12.01
N ASP A 445 -2.11 26.06 12.73
CA ASP A 445 -2.88 26.07 13.96
C ASP A 445 -4.41 25.98 13.73
N GLN A 446 -4.87 26.05 12.48
CA GLN A 446 -6.29 26.06 12.13
C GLN A 446 -6.84 24.69 11.77
N TYR A 447 -5.98 23.69 11.56
CA TYR A 447 -6.40 22.36 11.11
C TYR A 447 -5.61 21.23 11.79
N VAL A 448 -6.22 20.05 11.80
CA VAL A 448 -5.57 18.79 12.19
C VAL A 448 -5.69 17.83 11.02
N MET A 449 -4.55 17.28 10.60
CA MET A 449 -4.54 16.24 9.56
C MET A 449 -4.97 14.91 10.17
N ARG A 450 -5.88 14.21 9.49
CA ARG A 450 -6.29 12.84 9.85
C ARG A 450 -6.36 11.99 8.61
N ILE A 451 -5.87 10.75 8.72
CA ILE A 451 -6.03 9.73 7.68
C ILE A 451 -7.53 9.46 7.48
N GLN A 452 -8.00 9.59 6.24
CA GLN A 452 -9.35 9.21 5.87
C GLN A 452 -9.44 7.68 5.88
N PRO A 453 -10.46 7.11 6.56
CA PRO A 453 -10.75 5.68 6.41
C PRO A 453 -11.02 5.39 4.94
N ILE A 454 -10.35 4.38 4.38
CA ILE A 454 -10.65 3.92 3.03
C ILE A 454 -12.13 3.51 3.02
N GLY A 455 -12.90 4.09 2.09
CA GLY A 455 -14.32 3.81 1.94
C GLY A 455 -14.58 2.31 1.97
N SER A 456 -15.56 1.88 2.77
CA SER A 456 -15.85 0.49 3.10
C SER A 456 -16.37 -0.36 1.92
N LEU A 457 -16.41 0.19 0.71
CA LEU A 457 -16.90 -0.50 -0.46
C LEU A 457 -15.81 -1.45 -1.00
N PRO A 458 -16.07 -2.76 -1.05
CA PRO A 458 -15.08 -3.72 -1.51
C PRO A 458 -14.77 -3.51 -2.99
N GLN A 459 -13.48 -3.41 -3.34
CA GLN A 459 -13.06 -3.17 -4.72
C GLN A 459 -13.01 -4.45 -5.57
N THR A 460 -13.02 -5.63 -4.96
CA THR A 460 -12.94 -6.89 -5.69
C THR A 460 -14.31 -7.32 -6.24
N PRO A 461 -14.41 -7.84 -7.48
CA PRO A 461 -15.69 -8.22 -8.08
C PRO A 461 -16.52 -9.19 -7.22
N ALA A 462 -15.88 -10.19 -6.61
CA ALA A 462 -16.57 -11.14 -5.72
C ALA A 462 -17.14 -10.49 -4.45
N ALA A 463 -16.44 -9.50 -3.89
CA ALA A 463 -16.90 -8.79 -2.71
C ALA A 463 -17.93 -7.69 -3.07
N LYS A 464 -17.87 -7.11 -4.27
CA LYS A 464 -18.94 -6.28 -4.84
C LYS A 464 -20.22 -7.08 -4.93
N LEU A 465 -20.21 -8.24 -5.60
CA LEU A 465 -21.36 -9.16 -5.74
C LEU A 465 -21.98 -9.55 -4.39
N ALA A 466 -21.15 -9.88 -3.40
CA ALA A 466 -21.61 -10.20 -2.04
C ALA A 466 -22.24 -8.98 -1.33
N SER A 467 -21.78 -7.77 -1.64
CA SER A 467 -22.38 -6.55 -1.10
C SER A 467 -23.71 -6.21 -1.79
N ILE A 468 -23.85 -6.49 -3.10
CA ILE A 468 -25.11 -6.32 -3.84
C ILE A 468 -26.19 -7.24 -3.26
N THR A 469 -25.84 -8.49 -2.99
CA THR A 469 -26.79 -9.46 -2.43
C THR A 469 -27.19 -9.09 -1.01
N GLU A 470 -26.27 -8.59 -0.19
CA GLU A 470 -26.55 -8.09 1.16
C GLU A 470 -27.41 -6.81 1.15
N MET A 471 -27.12 -5.86 0.26
CA MET A 471 -27.92 -4.64 0.07
C MET A 471 -29.32 -4.93 -0.47
N HIS A 472 -29.47 -5.93 -1.35
CA HIS A 472 -30.77 -6.42 -1.81
C HIS A 472 -31.56 -7.07 -0.66
N MET A 473 -30.93 -7.92 0.17
CA MET A 473 -31.57 -8.51 1.34
C MET A 473 -32.03 -7.47 2.37
N ASN A 474 -31.31 -6.35 2.49
CA ASN A 474 -31.67 -5.22 3.34
C ASN A 474 -32.68 -4.25 2.68
N GLY A 475 -33.14 -4.54 1.46
CA GLY A 475 -34.16 -3.75 0.76
C GLY A 475 -33.67 -2.43 0.14
N MET A 476 -32.35 -2.23 -0.01
CA MET A 476 -31.80 -1.01 -0.67
C MET A 476 -31.94 -1.05 -2.20
N PHE A 477 -32.04 -2.25 -2.80
CA PHE A 477 -32.23 -2.43 -4.24
C PHE A 477 -33.42 -3.33 -4.54
N THR A 478 -34.17 -2.99 -5.58
CA THR A 478 -35.21 -3.88 -6.13
C THR A 478 -34.58 -5.12 -6.79
N LYS A 479 -35.39 -6.16 -7.00
CA LYS A 479 -34.90 -7.42 -7.60
C LYS A 479 -34.41 -7.20 -9.04
N GLU A 480 -35.03 -6.29 -9.78
CA GLU A 480 -34.61 -5.92 -11.14
C GLU A 480 -33.29 -5.13 -11.14
N GLU A 481 -33.12 -4.15 -10.25
CA GLU A 481 -31.87 -3.36 -10.12
C GLU A 481 -30.70 -4.21 -9.65
N ALA A 482 -30.93 -5.12 -8.70
CA ALA A 482 -29.91 -6.06 -8.25
C ALA A 482 -29.45 -7.00 -9.37
N MET A 483 -30.35 -7.45 -10.26
CA MET A 483 -30.00 -8.29 -11.41
C MET A 483 -29.23 -7.52 -12.50
N GLN A 484 -29.59 -6.25 -12.76
CA GLN A 484 -28.82 -5.39 -13.67
C GLN A 484 -27.40 -5.12 -13.13
N LEU A 485 -27.28 -4.93 -11.82
CA LEU A 485 -26.01 -4.77 -11.11
C LEU A 485 -25.16 -6.05 -11.05
N LEU A 486 -25.77 -7.23 -11.17
CA LEU A 486 -25.07 -8.51 -11.30
C LEU A 486 -24.48 -8.69 -12.71
N ASP A 487 -25.15 -8.19 -13.76
CA ASP A 487 -24.71 -8.28 -15.15
C ASP A 487 -23.67 -7.20 -15.52
N PHE A 488 -23.82 -5.98 -14.99
CA PHE A 488 -22.83 -4.89 -15.07
C PHE A 488 -22.56 -4.35 -13.66
N PRO A 489 -21.41 -4.67 -13.05
CA PRO A 489 -21.13 -4.35 -11.65
C PRO A 489 -20.70 -2.89 -11.45
N ASP A 490 -21.58 -1.95 -11.80
CA ASP A 490 -21.45 -0.53 -11.46
C ASP A 490 -22.44 -0.14 -10.34
N LEU A 491 -22.14 -0.67 -9.16
CA LEU A 491 -22.85 -0.35 -7.91
C LEU A 491 -22.83 1.13 -7.57
N GLU A 492 -21.78 1.83 -8.00
CA GLU A 492 -21.61 3.25 -7.71
C GLU A 492 -22.59 4.06 -8.54
N GLN A 493 -22.73 3.78 -9.84
CA GLN A 493 -23.69 4.46 -10.70
C GLN A 493 -25.15 4.17 -10.31
N ALA A 494 -25.50 2.94 -9.94
CA ALA A 494 -26.86 2.63 -9.50
C ALA A 494 -27.20 3.26 -8.14
N ASN A 495 -26.28 3.26 -7.18
CA ASN A 495 -26.43 4.00 -5.93
C ASN A 495 -26.57 5.51 -6.20
N LYS A 496 -25.76 6.06 -7.12
CA LYS A 496 -25.82 7.46 -7.52
C LYS A 496 -27.17 7.81 -8.15
N MET A 497 -27.72 6.93 -8.99
CA MET A 497 -29.04 7.15 -9.59
C MET A 497 -30.17 7.05 -8.55
N ALA A 498 -30.12 6.08 -7.64
CA ALA A 498 -31.07 5.94 -6.54
C ALA A 498 -31.02 7.16 -5.60
N ASN A 499 -29.82 7.65 -5.28
CA ASN A 499 -29.59 8.82 -4.42
C ASN A 499 -29.57 10.16 -5.18
N SER A 500 -29.79 10.18 -6.49
CA SER A 500 -29.65 11.38 -7.32
C SER A 500 -30.51 12.56 -6.86
N HIS A 501 -31.71 12.27 -6.36
CA HIS A 501 -32.62 13.26 -5.80
C HIS A 501 -32.08 13.89 -4.49
N ILE A 502 -31.32 13.14 -3.71
CA ILE A 502 -30.63 13.57 -2.50
C ILE A 502 -29.38 14.37 -2.88
N GLU A 503 -28.53 13.84 -3.77
CA GLU A 503 -27.30 14.48 -4.21
C GLU A 503 -27.55 15.81 -4.93
N LEU A 504 -28.60 15.90 -5.76
CA LEU A 504 -28.99 17.15 -6.42
C LEU A 504 -29.37 18.24 -5.40
N LEU A 505 -30.09 17.86 -4.34
CA LEU A 505 -30.44 18.79 -3.26
C LEU A 505 -29.20 19.25 -2.50
N ASP A 506 -28.28 18.34 -2.18
CA ASP A 506 -27.01 18.69 -1.51
C ASP A 506 -26.14 19.58 -2.38
N LYS A 507 -25.99 19.26 -3.67
CA LYS A 507 -25.26 20.10 -4.63
C LYS A 507 -25.86 21.49 -4.75
N THR A 508 -27.19 21.60 -4.74
CA THR A 508 -27.87 22.90 -4.77
C THR A 508 -27.67 23.69 -3.48
N ILE A 509 -27.71 23.01 -2.34
CA ILE A 509 -27.37 23.59 -1.04
C ILE A 509 -25.94 24.10 -1.05
N ASP A 510 -24.98 23.29 -1.49
CA ASP A 510 -23.56 23.64 -1.59
C ASP A 510 -23.33 24.77 -2.59
N ASP A 511 -23.96 24.80 -3.76
CA ASP A 511 -23.80 25.90 -4.73
C ASP A 511 -24.36 27.23 -4.19
N ILE A 512 -25.44 27.20 -3.40
CA ILE A 512 -26.00 28.38 -2.72
C ILE A 512 -25.09 28.82 -1.56
N ILE A 513 -24.62 27.87 -0.76
CA ILE A 513 -23.81 28.12 0.43
C ILE A 513 -22.38 28.53 0.04
N ASP A 514 -21.76 27.87 -0.91
CA ASP A 514 -20.38 28.09 -1.31
C ASP A 514 -20.27 29.17 -2.38
N LYS A 515 -20.89 28.94 -3.54
CA LYS A 515 -20.70 29.78 -4.73
C LYS A 515 -21.67 30.97 -4.77
N GLY A 516 -22.68 31.01 -3.91
CA GLY A 516 -23.73 32.02 -3.92
C GLY A 516 -24.58 31.97 -5.19
N LYS A 517 -24.55 30.84 -5.92
CA LYS A 517 -25.32 30.64 -7.15
C LYS A 517 -26.70 30.13 -6.77
N TYR A 518 -27.71 30.97 -6.99
CA TYR A 518 -29.09 30.60 -6.70
C TYR A 518 -29.66 29.75 -7.84
N ALA A 519 -30.11 28.54 -7.52
CA ALA A 519 -30.96 27.73 -8.40
C ALA A 519 -32.35 27.63 -7.77
N SER A 520 -33.39 27.90 -8.56
CA SER A 520 -34.78 27.82 -8.11
C SER A 520 -35.21 26.36 -7.88
N PRO A 521 -36.12 26.07 -6.92
CA PRO A 521 -36.72 24.74 -6.82
C PRO A 521 -37.48 24.40 -8.12
N GLU A 522 -37.34 23.16 -8.59
CA GLU A 522 -38.06 22.66 -9.76
C GLU A 522 -39.13 21.63 -9.36
N PRO A 523 -40.27 21.52 -10.10
CA PRO A 523 -41.36 20.61 -9.76
C PRO A 523 -40.99 19.12 -9.75
N PHE A 524 -39.94 18.73 -10.49
CA PHE A 524 -39.47 17.34 -10.56
C PHE A 524 -38.54 16.96 -9.39
N MET A 525 -38.13 17.91 -8.57
CA MET A 525 -37.34 17.64 -7.37
C MET A 525 -38.25 17.11 -6.26
N ASN A 526 -37.70 16.30 -5.34
CA ASN A 526 -38.43 15.87 -4.15
C ASN A 526 -38.55 17.05 -3.16
N LEU A 527 -39.53 17.93 -3.38
CA LEU A 527 -39.73 19.18 -2.63
C LEU A 527 -39.97 18.94 -1.13
N LYS A 528 -40.59 17.81 -0.77
CA LYS A 528 -40.82 17.44 0.63
C LYS A 528 -39.52 17.14 1.38
N LEU A 529 -38.64 16.32 0.78
CA LEU A 529 -37.32 16.04 1.32
C LEU A 529 -36.41 17.28 1.27
N GLY A 530 -36.49 18.04 0.18
CA GLY A 530 -35.77 19.30 -0.01
C GLY A 530 -36.06 20.33 1.08
N LEU A 531 -37.33 20.56 1.43
CA LEU A 531 -37.71 21.48 2.51
C LEU A 531 -37.05 21.12 3.84
N GLN A 532 -37.08 19.83 4.22
CA GLN A 532 -36.47 19.37 5.46
C GLN A 532 -34.95 19.57 5.43
N ARG A 533 -34.31 19.23 4.32
CA ARG A 533 -32.85 19.29 4.18
C ARG A 533 -32.32 20.72 4.11
N PHE A 534 -32.99 21.60 3.36
CA PHE A 534 -32.67 23.04 3.31
C PHE A 534 -32.91 23.72 4.66
N GLN A 535 -33.92 23.31 5.44
CA GLN A 535 -34.10 23.80 6.81
C GLN A 535 -32.95 23.37 7.73
N MET A 536 -32.52 22.11 7.64
CA MET A 536 -31.36 21.61 8.39
C MET A 536 -30.08 22.36 7.99
N ALA A 537 -29.85 22.54 6.68
CA ALA A 537 -28.70 23.29 6.16
C ALA A 537 -28.74 24.78 6.55
N TYR A 538 -29.91 25.41 6.56
CA TYR A 538 -30.08 26.79 7.04
C TYR A 538 -29.75 26.92 8.53
N ASN A 539 -30.23 26.00 9.37
CA ASN A 539 -29.93 26.00 10.80
C ASN A 539 -28.44 25.76 11.06
N LEU A 540 -27.82 24.84 10.31
CA LEU A 540 -26.39 24.58 10.37
C LEU A 540 -25.56 25.81 9.95
N ALA A 541 -25.86 26.37 8.77
CA ALA A 541 -25.17 27.57 8.27
C ALA A 541 -25.34 28.79 9.19
N LYS A 542 -26.50 28.91 9.85
CA LYS A 542 -26.74 29.96 10.86
C LYS A 542 -25.95 29.72 12.14
N MET A 543 -25.82 28.47 12.58
CA MET A 543 -24.96 28.10 13.71
C MET A 543 -23.49 28.36 13.42
N GLU A 544 -23.06 28.18 12.17
CA GLU A 544 -21.67 28.35 11.70
C GLU A 544 -21.32 29.80 11.28
N GLY A 545 -22.23 30.76 11.47
CA GLY A 545 -21.97 32.17 11.19
C GLY A 545 -21.87 32.52 9.70
N ALA A 546 -22.52 31.77 8.81
CA ALA A 546 -22.50 32.06 7.37
C ALA A 546 -23.08 33.46 7.05
N PRO A 547 -22.58 34.15 6.00
CA PRO A 547 -23.03 35.50 5.66
C PRO A 547 -24.55 35.58 5.40
N GLU A 548 -25.18 36.66 5.87
CA GLU A 548 -26.64 36.86 5.78
C GLU A 548 -27.17 36.80 4.33
N LYS A 549 -26.35 37.22 3.35
CA LYS A 549 -26.66 37.12 1.91
C LYS A 549 -26.87 35.69 1.43
N ARG A 550 -26.28 34.69 2.08
CA ARG A 550 -26.44 33.27 1.73
C ARG A 550 -27.61 32.65 2.48
N LEU A 551 -27.78 33.05 3.74
CA LEU A 551 -28.94 32.69 4.55
C LEU A 551 -30.25 33.22 3.95
N SER A 552 -30.22 34.35 3.25
CA SER A 552 -31.38 34.87 2.50
C SER A 552 -31.71 34.03 1.28
N LEU A 553 -30.70 33.52 0.56
CA LEU A 553 -30.90 32.64 -0.60
C LEU A 553 -31.48 31.28 -0.19
N LEU A 554 -31.03 30.70 0.92
CA LEU A 554 -31.63 29.48 1.48
C LEU A 554 -33.08 29.71 1.93
N ARG A 555 -33.37 30.86 2.57
CA ARG A 555 -34.75 31.25 2.93
C ARG A 555 -35.63 31.43 1.70
N GLN A 556 -35.10 32.04 0.65
CA GLN A 556 -35.80 32.24 -0.62
C GLN A 556 -36.16 30.89 -1.25
N TRP A 557 -35.24 29.92 -1.26
CA TRP A 557 -35.48 28.57 -1.76
C TRP A 557 -36.56 27.84 -0.95
N ILE A 558 -36.49 27.90 0.39
CA ILE A 558 -37.48 27.28 1.30
C ILE A 558 -38.88 27.85 1.06
N ASN A 559 -39.00 29.17 0.91
CA ASN A 559 -40.30 29.81 0.67
C ASN A 559 -40.87 29.43 -0.70
N GLN A 560 -40.06 29.42 -1.76
CA GLN A 560 -40.50 29.02 -3.10
C GLN A 560 -40.92 27.54 -3.16
N ALA A 561 -40.18 26.65 -2.49
CA ALA A 561 -40.54 25.23 -2.42
C ALA A 561 -41.83 25.00 -1.62
N ALA A 562 -42.05 25.78 -0.54
CA ALA A 562 -43.28 25.72 0.24
C ALA A 562 -44.51 26.25 -0.53
N GLU A 563 -44.35 27.33 -1.31
CA GLU A 563 -45.39 27.86 -2.19
C GLU A 563 -45.77 26.87 -3.30
N MET A 564 -44.79 26.24 -3.94
CA MET A 564 -45.03 25.22 -4.97
C MET A 564 -45.77 24.00 -4.41
N MET A 565 -45.42 23.54 -3.19
CA MET A 565 -46.16 22.48 -2.50
C MET A 565 -47.60 22.91 -2.16
N GLY A 566 -47.81 24.16 -1.74
CA GLY A 566 -49.14 24.71 -1.42
C GLY A 566 -50.07 24.82 -2.64
N ILE A 567 -49.51 25.14 -3.82
CA ILE A 567 -50.25 25.20 -5.09
C ILE A 567 -50.66 23.80 -5.58
N ILE A 568 -49.81 22.78 -5.39
CA ILE A 568 -50.10 21.39 -5.79
C ILE A 568 -51.22 20.77 -4.94
N THR A 569 -51.44 21.26 -3.71
CA THR A 569 -52.50 20.77 -2.80
C THR A 569 -53.88 21.42 -2.98
N GLN A 570 -54.07 22.37 -3.90
CA GLN A 570 -55.40 22.92 -4.17
C GLN A 570 -56.18 22.02 -5.17
N PRO A 571 -57.33 21.44 -4.78
CA PRO A 571 -58.20 20.75 -5.73
C PRO A 571 -58.77 21.77 -6.75
N PRO A 572 -59.03 21.37 -8.01
CA PRO A 572 -59.57 22.28 -9.03
C PRO A 572 -60.87 22.94 -8.55
N PRO A 573 -61.06 24.25 -8.75
CA PRO A 573 -62.26 24.94 -8.30
C PRO A 573 -63.52 24.39 -8.98
N GLU A 574 -64.47 23.93 -8.15
CA GLU A 574 -65.80 23.52 -8.55
C GLU A 574 -66.53 24.67 -9.26
N LEU A 575 -66.97 24.41 -10.50
CA LEU A 575 -67.85 25.30 -11.24
C LEU A 575 -69.23 25.31 -10.59
N THR A 576 -69.56 26.42 -9.94
CA THR A 576 -70.86 26.70 -9.32
C THR A 576 -72.02 26.71 -10.32
N GLN A 577 -73.11 26.11 -9.86
CA GLN A 577 -74.39 25.82 -10.50
C GLN A 577 -75.14 27.03 -11.10
N GLY A 578 -75.85 26.77 -12.20
CA GLY A 578 -76.86 27.67 -12.76
C GLY A 578 -78.12 26.92 -13.22
N ALA A 579 -79.22 27.16 -12.48
CA ALA A 579 -80.64 27.13 -12.86
C ALA A 579 -81.30 25.87 -13.49
N LEU A 580 -82.26 25.32 -12.74
CA LEU A 580 -83.33 24.40 -13.18
C LEU A 580 -84.35 25.09 -14.10
N PRO A 581 -84.99 24.31 -15.00
CA PRO A 581 -86.42 24.44 -15.27
C PRO A 581 -87.20 23.11 -15.05
N PRO A 582 -88.54 23.16 -14.91
CA PRO A 582 -89.31 22.11 -14.23
C PRO A 582 -90.14 21.20 -15.17
N GLY A 583 -90.35 19.96 -14.72
CA GLY A 583 -91.58 19.18 -14.95
C GLY A 583 -91.53 18.02 -15.97
N PRO A 584 -92.55 17.13 -15.98
CA PRO A 584 -92.45 15.71 -15.57
C PRO A 584 -93.06 14.76 -16.65
N PRO A 585 -93.57 13.52 -16.41
CA PRO A 585 -93.30 12.45 -15.41
C PRO A 585 -93.13 11.02 -16.06
N LEU A 586 -92.92 10.02 -15.18
CA LEU A 586 -93.43 8.62 -15.25
C LEU A 586 -92.75 7.56 -16.15
N GLY A 587 -92.31 6.48 -15.50
CA GLY A 587 -92.32 5.12 -16.06
C GLY A 587 -91.48 4.12 -15.24
N PRO A 588 -91.99 2.93 -14.83
CA PRO A 588 -91.46 2.11 -13.74
C PRO A 588 -90.78 0.79 -14.18
N GLU A 589 -90.31 0.02 -13.18
CA GLU A 589 -89.87 -1.40 -13.22
C GLU A 589 -88.51 -1.69 -13.89
N GLY A 590 -87.64 -2.58 -13.39
CA GLY A 590 -87.76 -3.54 -12.28
C GLY A 590 -86.42 -4.24 -11.96
N THR A 591 -86.37 -4.76 -10.74
CA THR A 591 -85.76 -6.03 -10.27
C THR A 591 -84.42 -6.57 -10.82
N ILE A 592 -83.42 -6.60 -9.91
CA ILE A 592 -82.35 -7.59 -9.57
C ILE A 592 -82.52 -9.03 -10.15
N PRO A 593 -81.48 -9.91 -10.37
CA PRO A 593 -80.38 -10.23 -9.42
C PRO A 593 -79.00 -10.78 -9.92
N GLY A 594 -78.01 -10.74 -9.00
CA GLY A 594 -76.90 -11.71 -8.81
C GLY A 594 -75.61 -11.50 -9.63
N GLY A 595 -74.37 -11.71 -9.15
CA GLY A 595 -73.83 -12.17 -7.86
C GLY A 595 -72.31 -12.45 -7.97
N GLY A 596 -71.64 -12.59 -6.81
CA GLY A 596 -70.28 -13.13 -6.59
C GLY A 596 -69.15 -12.10 -6.51
N SER A 597 -68.18 -12.10 -5.59
CA SER A 597 -67.76 -13.00 -4.49
C SER A 597 -66.73 -12.23 -3.60
N PRO A 598 -66.35 -12.74 -2.40
CA PRO A 598 -65.89 -11.93 -1.26
C PRO A 598 -64.37 -11.99 -0.98
N LEU A 599 -63.87 -11.08 -0.13
CA LEU A 599 -62.60 -11.23 0.60
C LEU A 599 -62.76 -10.87 2.10
N PRO A 600 -61.99 -11.52 3.01
CA PRO A 600 -62.19 -11.49 4.46
C PRO A 600 -61.14 -10.66 5.25
N PRO A 601 -61.28 -10.54 6.60
CA PRO A 601 -60.66 -9.50 7.42
C PRO A 601 -59.57 -9.96 8.42
N GLU A 602 -58.78 -8.96 8.83
CA GLU A 602 -58.21 -8.57 10.15
C GLU A 602 -58.13 -9.55 11.36
N MET A 603 -57.00 -9.48 12.08
CA MET A 603 -56.81 -9.30 13.55
C MET A 603 -55.70 -10.16 14.22
N ALA A 604 -55.16 -9.56 15.28
CA ALA A 604 -53.95 -9.83 16.06
C ALA A 604 -54.12 -10.93 17.18
N PRO A 605 -53.11 -11.20 18.05
CA PRO A 605 -52.83 -12.51 18.70
C PRO A 605 -53.39 -12.67 20.14
N PRO A 606 -53.17 -13.84 20.81
CA PRO A 606 -52.31 -13.85 22.03
C PRO A 606 -51.62 -15.19 22.45
N GLY A 607 -50.55 -15.11 23.29
CA GLY A 607 -50.43 -15.85 24.58
C GLY A 607 -49.57 -17.14 24.75
N GLY A 608 -48.38 -16.99 25.39
CA GLY A 608 -47.70 -17.76 26.49
C GLY A 608 -47.75 -19.29 26.76
N GLY A 609 -46.62 -19.86 27.23
CA GLY A 609 -46.50 -21.17 27.94
C GLY A 609 -45.05 -21.65 28.21
N LEU A 610 -44.78 -22.29 29.37
CA LEU A 610 -43.50 -22.54 30.09
C LEU A 610 -42.84 -23.98 29.88
N PRO A 611 -41.68 -24.36 30.51
CA PRO A 611 -40.70 -25.41 30.11
C PRO A 611 -40.86 -26.77 30.86
N PRO A 612 -39.98 -27.82 30.70
CA PRO A 612 -38.78 -28.02 31.57
C PRO A 612 -37.62 -28.96 31.05
N GLU A 613 -36.57 -29.14 31.89
CA GLU A 613 -35.58 -30.27 31.99
C GLU A 613 -34.59 -30.55 30.82
N GLY A 614 -33.33 -30.98 30.95
CA GLY A 614 -32.44 -31.43 32.03
C GLY A 614 -31.13 -31.97 31.39
N LEU A 615 -29.96 -31.66 31.97
CA LEU A 615 -28.64 -32.14 31.50
C LEU A 615 -28.31 -33.54 32.04
N PRO A 616 -27.65 -34.41 31.25
CA PRO A 616 -26.71 -35.39 31.79
C PRO A 616 -25.26 -35.19 31.28
N PRO A 617 -24.23 -35.51 32.10
CA PRO A 617 -22.82 -35.33 31.76
C PRO A 617 -22.17 -36.60 31.18
N GLY A 618 -21.19 -36.40 30.28
CA GLY A 618 -20.10 -37.33 30.03
C GLY A 618 -20.28 -38.29 28.84
N LEU A 619 -19.56 -38.04 27.75
CA LEU A 619 -19.11 -39.09 26.83
C LEU A 619 -17.70 -38.74 26.31
N SER A 620 -16.78 -39.65 26.59
CA SER A 620 -15.39 -39.69 26.14
C SER A 620 -15.29 -39.71 24.61
N LEU A 621 -14.53 -38.78 24.03
CA LEU A 621 -14.10 -38.87 22.63
C LEU A 621 -13.01 -39.93 22.51
N GLY A 622 -13.34 -41.06 21.90
CA GLY A 622 -12.35 -42.01 21.38
C GLY A 622 -11.57 -41.43 20.19
N PRO A 623 -10.43 -42.04 19.81
CA PRO A 623 -9.57 -41.53 18.75
C PRO A 623 -10.24 -41.64 17.35
N PRO A 624 -9.90 -40.75 16.41
CA PRO A 624 -10.52 -40.72 15.08
C PRO A 624 -10.19 -41.96 14.24
N PRO A 625 -11.07 -42.34 13.28
CA PRO A 625 -10.89 -43.52 12.45
C PRO A 625 -9.73 -43.36 11.47
N GLY A 626 -8.99 -44.45 11.25
CA GLY A 626 -7.89 -44.53 10.28
C GLY A 626 -8.36 -44.46 8.81
N PRO A 627 -7.42 -44.31 7.86
CA PRO A 627 -7.72 -44.12 6.45
C PRO A 627 -8.33 -45.38 5.78
N PRO A 628 -9.16 -45.22 4.73
CA PRO A 628 -9.84 -46.33 4.07
C PRO A 628 -8.87 -47.25 3.33
N GLY A 629 -9.07 -48.55 3.49
CA GLY A 629 -8.29 -49.63 2.89
C GLY A 629 -8.48 -49.75 1.37
N LEU A 630 -7.42 -50.24 0.72
CA LEU A 630 -7.37 -50.64 -0.69
C LEU A 630 -8.36 -51.79 -1.00
N PRO A 631 -9.04 -51.79 -2.16
CA PRO A 631 -9.84 -52.93 -2.62
C PRO A 631 -8.97 -54.10 -3.15
N PRO A 632 -9.47 -55.34 -3.11
CA PRO A 632 -8.75 -56.55 -3.49
C PRO A 632 -8.54 -56.69 -5.01
N GLY A 633 -7.46 -57.37 -5.40
CA GLY A 633 -6.92 -57.42 -6.75
C GLY A 633 -7.76 -58.14 -7.81
N LEU A 634 -7.60 -57.69 -9.06
CA LEU A 634 -8.02 -58.39 -10.28
C LEU A 634 -6.87 -59.27 -10.84
N PRO A 635 -7.19 -60.43 -11.45
CA PRO A 635 -6.20 -61.35 -12.02
C PRO A 635 -5.56 -60.80 -13.32
N PRO A 636 -4.32 -61.20 -13.66
CA PRO A 636 -3.61 -60.70 -14.83
C PRO A 636 -4.20 -61.26 -16.14
N GLY A 637 -4.56 -60.36 -17.06
CA GLY A 637 -4.96 -60.66 -18.43
C GLY A 637 -3.77 -60.99 -19.34
N LEU A 638 -4.05 -61.76 -20.39
CA LEU A 638 -3.12 -62.27 -21.40
C LEU A 638 -2.31 -61.17 -22.15
N PRO A 639 -1.08 -61.46 -22.60
CA PRO A 639 -0.29 -60.54 -23.43
C PRO A 639 -0.80 -60.46 -24.89
N PRO A 640 -0.66 -59.30 -25.55
CA PRO A 640 -1.02 -59.13 -26.96
C PRO A 640 -0.02 -59.84 -27.89
N GLY A 641 -0.55 -60.46 -28.96
CA GLY A 641 0.23 -61.16 -29.99
C GLY A 641 1.08 -60.24 -30.88
N PRO A 642 1.99 -60.81 -31.68
CA PRO A 642 2.96 -60.05 -32.46
C PRO A 642 2.33 -59.35 -33.68
N PRO A 643 2.86 -58.20 -34.13
CA PRO A 643 2.46 -57.62 -35.40
C PRO A 643 3.01 -58.45 -36.57
N ALA A 644 2.17 -58.65 -37.57
CA ALA A 644 2.52 -59.23 -38.86
C ALA A 644 3.49 -58.30 -39.63
N ILE A 645 4.25 -58.94 -40.52
CA ILE A 645 5.35 -58.46 -41.38
C ILE A 645 5.07 -57.12 -42.06
#